data_AF-A0A0C3HVA3-F1
#
_entry.id   AF-A0A0C3HVA3-F1
#
_cell.length_a   1.000
_cell.length_b   1.000
_cell.length_c   1.000
_cell.angle_alpha   90.00
_cell.angle_beta   90.00
_cell.angle_gamma   90.00
#
_symmetry.space_group_name_H-M   'P 1'
#
loop_
_entity.id
_entity.type
_entity.pdbx_description
1 polymer ?
#
loop_
_entity_poly.entity_id
_entity_poly.type
_entity_poly.pdbx_seq_one_letter_code
_entity_poly.pdbx_strand_id
1 'polypeptide(L)'
;MDIKEPLFSEGPDVRLEITADNSRRFRAPPRRFWKNIIIVLIVILVSIRFLRYYEAEFVRGVSQDHALKHEHHLVYQNIWRGDEFKTIKPSEKLEWHECFEGRFKCARLTVPMDYNRPLHASKDSPKVHIAMMMYPSANSNATGKYSTSPLLLNPGGPGGSGVAFVAGVGPSLQQLLPEQDIVSFDPRGIGFTTPPADCFTFPSLGNEGKLTPGDYEQGGFNRIAFMLQGRNVGLVNTSDVALANIDARARTVGKLCQANDAQYGNDSIFRHLSTPAVAQDMLSIIDAWDAWREESGQTYEDIIEQEDDSNPSTKGKLVYWGFSYGTLLGATFASMFPDRIGRVILDGVVDADYYVNPIWGDSLRDADKVLASFHKYCYEGKNLCALYRDGDSEEDIETRLTSVMDNLKRNPIIGINVFQNTPAIVTYSDLKSLLFMSLYSPQLVFPAVALVIDLIYRGQGDTLLSVFNLPFEFKPFCSAMYFPPGADAQNAIMCSDKRYPLNETVPNLQARFDKMSETSQFADIWSVLMIGCDGWGIKSTDPPMRWDRHPAHKQKPINTSFPLMLISNTADPVTPLFAGVKMAQKFVGAGLIEQKSEGHCSLSTVSLCTINKVADYFLNGKVPPVPKWGPDGGLEGGEWDTCERNQHPFQPDSKESLSTLSTRDIKLLDAWKTVAAMVHSMGFFRLQLPAEWEKLLQILN
;
A
#
# COMPACT_ATOMS: atom_id res chain seq x y z
N MET A 1 21.19 -27.53 38.18
CA MET A 1 20.91 -28.81 38.86
C MET A 1 21.07 -28.56 40.36
N ASP A 2 20.23 -29.23 41.17
CA ASP A 2 19.78 -28.97 42.57
C ASP A 2 18.46 -28.17 42.57
N ILE A 3 17.23 -28.74 42.62
CA ILE A 3 16.55 -29.85 43.36
C ILE A 3 16.04 -29.45 44.76
N LYS A 4 14.71 -29.17 44.80
CA LYS A 4 13.63 -29.48 45.78
C LYS A 4 13.59 -28.87 47.22
N GLU A 5 12.55 -28.05 47.47
CA GLU A 5 11.33 -28.24 48.34
C GLU A 5 11.37 -29.16 49.61
N PRO A 6 10.39 -29.16 50.58
CA PRO A 6 9.28 -28.24 50.96
C PRO A 6 8.87 -28.20 52.49
N LEU A 7 7.66 -27.63 52.81
CA LEU A 7 6.63 -27.99 53.85
C LEU A 7 6.49 -27.28 55.24
N PHE A 8 5.40 -26.50 55.37
CA PHE A 8 4.32 -26.35 56.40
C PHE A 8 4.47 -26.78 57.89
N SER A 9 4.01 -25.93 58.84
CA SER A 9 2.82 -26.18 59.73
C SER A 9 2.56 -25.13 60.86
N GLU A 10 1.26 -24.82 61.06
CA GLU A 10 0.45 -24.57 62.30
C GLU A 10 0.62 -23.39 63.30
N GLY A 11 -0.45 -22.55 63.40
CA GLY A 11 -1.20 -22.13 64.62
C GLY A 11 -0.75 -20.88 65.41
N PRO A 12 -1.62 -20.20 66.23
CA PRO A 12 -2.99 -20.56 66.65
C PRO A 12 -4.09 -19.45 66.56
N ASP A 13 -5.34 -19.91 66.74
CA ASP A 13 -6.64 -19.22 66.84
C ASP A 13 -6.78 -18.25 68.03
N VAL A 14 -7.48 -17.12 67.83
CA VAL A 14 -8.01 -16.26 68.90
C VAL A 14 -9.52 -16.06 68.71
N ARG A 15 -10.31 -16.66 69.62
CA ARG A 15 -11.74 -16.42 69.79
C ARG A 15 -11.96 -15.17 70.65
N LEU A 16 -12.88 -14.30 70.23
CA LEU A 16 -13.44 -13.22 71.05
C LEU A 16 -14.96 -13.44 71.22
N GLU A 17 -15.36 -13.82 72.44
CA GLU A 17 -16.73 -13.65 72.94
C GLU A 17 -16.86 -12.26 73.57
N ILE A 18 -17.90 -11.51 73.21
CA ILE A 18 -18.36 -10.36 74.00
C ILE A 18 -19.87 -10.47 74.19
N THR A 19 -20.26 -10.37 75.45
CA THR A 19 -21.60 -10.44 76.02
C THR A 19 -22.44 -9.20 75.74
N ALA A 20 -23.77 -9.39 75.75
CA ALA A 20 -24.78 -8.35 75.56
C ALA A 20 -25.15 -7.66 76.88
N ASP A 21 -25.25 -6.32 76.88
CA ASP A 21 -26.41 -5.56 77.41
C ASP A 21 -26.26 -4.04 77.15
N ASN A 22 -27.14 -3.45 76.33
CA ASN A 22 -28.01 -2.35 76.77
C ASN A 22 -28.86 -1.76 75.63
N SER A 23 -30.14 -1.63 75.95
CA SER A 23 -31.25 -1.17 75.11
C SER A 23 -31.08 0.23 74.49
N ARG A 24 -31.19 0.31 73.16
CA ARG A 24 -31.66 1.53 72.45
C ARG A 24 -32.73 1.13 71.44
N ARG A 25 -33.98 1.56 71.71
CA ARG A 25 -35.12 1.39 70.80
C ARG A 25 -34.86 2.15 69.49
N PHE A 26 -34.55 1.42 68.41
CA PHE A 26 -34.59 1.97 67.06
C PHE A 26 -36.05 2.05 66.57
N ARG A 27 -36.52 3.26 66.27
CA ARG A 27 -37.79 3.46 65.56
C ARG A 27 -37.62 3.01 64.11
N ALA A 28 -38.58 2.22 63.61
CA ALA A 28 -38.64 1.82 62.21
C ALA A 28 -38.72 3.05 61.29
N PRO A 29 -37.93 3.13 60.21
CA PRO A 29 -37.95 4.27 59.31
C PRO A 29 -39.29 4.34 58.55
N PRO A 30 -39.80 5.55 58.24
CA PRO A 30 -41.13 5.75 57.66
C PRO A 30 -41.25 5.10 56.27
N ARG A 31 -42.47 4.67 55.89
CA ARG A 31 -42.77 3.99 54.60
C ARG A 31 -42.20 4.71 53.35
N ARG A 32 -42.01 6.04 53.39
CA ARG A 32 -41.36 6.81 52.31
C ARG A 32 -39.87 6.49 52.14
N PHE A 33 -39.16 6.17 53.22
CA PHE A 33 -37.75 5.77 53.18
C PHE A 33 -37.58 4.45 52.41
N TRP A 34 -38.41 3.46 52.70
CA TRP A 34 -38.43 2.18 51.98
C TRP A 34 -38.86 2.32 50.53
N LYS A 35 -39.82 3.20 50.21
CA LYS A 35 -40.20 3.50 48.82
C LYS A 35 -39.05 4.10 48.02
N ASN A 36 -38.30 5.04 48.60
CA ASN A 36 -37.17 5.67 47.92
C ASN A 36 -36.01 4.68 47.73
N ILE A 37 -35.74 3.80 48.71
CA ILE A 37 -34.76 2.72 48.57
C ILE A 37 -35.16 1.76 47.44
N ILE A 38 -36.42 1.38 47.35
CA ILE A 38 -36.91 0.49 46.28
C ILE A 38 -36.77 1.15 44.90
N ILE A 39 -37.10 2.44 44.77
CA ILE A 39 -36.94 3.17 43.50
C ILE A 39 -35.46 3.27 43.11
N VAL A 40 -34.57 3.58 44.06
CA VAL A 40 -33.12 3.63 43.81
C VAL A 40 -32.59 2.26 43.41
N LEU A 41 -33.03 1.18 44.07
CA LEU A 41 -32.64 -0.18 43.70
C LEU A 41 -33.17 -0.59 42.31
N ILE A 42 -34.39 -0.18 41.93
CA ILE A 42 -34.92 -0.43 40.58
C ILE A 42 -34.13 0.35 39.54
N VAL A 43 -33.79 1.61 39.78
CA VAL A 43 -32.95 2.41 38.88
C VAL A 43 -31.57 1.80 38.74
N ILE A 44 -30.94 1.37 39.84
CA ILE A 44 -29.65 0.68 39.82
C ILE A 44 -29.74 -0.63 39.02
N LEU A 45 -30.79 -1.44 39.24
CA LEU A 45 -30.98 -2.70 38.52
C LEU A 45 -31.25 -2.50 37.02
N VAL A 46 -32.02 -1.47 36.64
CA VAL A 46 -32.27 -1.11 35.24
C VAL A 46 -30.98 -0.59 34.60
N SER A 47 -30.22 0.26 35.29
CA SER A 47 -28.92 0.75 34.81
C SER A 47 -27.90 -0.37 34.65
N ILE A 48 -27.82 -1.33 35.59
CA ILE A 48 -26.94 -2.50 35.47
C ILE A 48 -27.36 -3.37 34.29
N ARG A 49 -28.68 -3.56 34.07
CA ARG A 49 -29.19 -4.35 32.94
C ARG A 49 -28.93 -3.65 31.60
N PHE A 50 -29.02 -2.33 31.56
CA PHE A 50 -28.70 -1.50 30.40
C PHE A 50 -27.19 -1.48 30.10
N LEU A 51 -26.35 -1.38 31.14
CA LEU A 51 -24.89 -1.51 31.05
C LEU A 51 -24.48 -2.90 30.54
N ARG A 52 -25.05 -3.98 31.07
CA ARG A 52 -24.77 -5.34 30.59
C ARG A 52 -25.26 -5.59 29.17
N TYR A 53 -26.35 -4.95 28.75
CA TYR A 53 -26.82 -5.02 27.37
C TYR A 53 -25.86 -4.28 26.42
N TYR A 54 -25.42 -3.07 26.80
CA TYR A 54 -24.40 -2.32 26.06
C TYR A 54 -23.05 -3.01 26.03
N GLU A 55 -22.62 -3.61 27.13
CA GLU A 55 -21.37 -4.36 27.23
C GLU A 55 -21.44 -5.62 26.36
N ALA A 56 -22.60 -6.30 26.27
CA ALA A 56 -22.78 -7.45 25.37
C ALA A 56 -22.84 -7.06 23.87
N GLU A 57 -23.47 -5.93 23.51
CA GLU A 57 -23.48 -5.39 22.15
C GLU A 57 -22.09 -4.85 21.74
N PHE A 58 -21.41 -4.14 22.65
CA PHE A 58 -20.04 -3.65 22.46
C PHE A 58 -19.05 -4.80 22.35
N VAL A 59 -19.14 -5.83 23.21
CA VAL A 59 -18.30 -7.03 23.11
C VAL A 59 -18.61 -7.83 21.84
N ARG A 60 -19.86 -7.87 21.34
CA ARG A 60 -20.17 -8.48 20.02
C ARG A 60 -19.59 -7.68 18.85
N GLY A 61 -19.69 -6.35 18.89
CA GLY A 61 -19.09 -5.47 17.87
C GLY A 61 -17.56 -5.53 17.87
N VAL A 62 -16.94 -5.50 19.05
CA VAL A 62 -15.49 -5.65 19.25
C VAL A 62 -15.02 -7.08 18.94
N SER A 63 -15.86 -8.11 19.17
CA SER A 63 -15.58 -9.51 18.82
C SER A 63 -15.62 -9.76 17.32
N GLN A 64 -16.54 -9.14 16.57
CA GLN A 64 -16.54 -9.22 15.11
C GLN A 64 -15.35 -8.47 14.51
N ASP A 65 -15.03 -7.29 15.06
CA ASP A 65 -13.89 -6.49 14.62
C ASP A 65 -12.54 -7.16 14.95
N HIS A 66 -12.42 -7.83 16.11
CA HIS A 66 -11.26 -8.68 16.43
C HIS A 66 -11.19 -9.95 15.58
N ALA A 67 -12.32 -10.60 15.26
CA ALA A 67 -12.32 -11.78 14.41
C ALA A 67 -11.89 -11.46 12.97
N LEU A 68 -12.38 -10.35 12.40
CA LEU A 68 -11.91 -9.81 11.12
C LEU A 68 -10.41 -9.47 11.20
N LYS A 69 -9.96 -8.71 12.21
CA LYS A 69 -8.53 -8.38 12.38
C LYS A 69 -7.63 -9.61 12.54
N HIS A 70 -8.10 -10.68 13.19
CA HIS A 70 -7.32 -11.90 13.44
C HIS A 70 -7.29 -12.86 12.23
N GLU A 71 -8.37 -13.00 11.47
CA GLU A 71 -8.38 -13.70 10.16
C GLU A 71 -7.48 -12.98 9.15
N HIS A 72 -7.54 -11.64 9.09
CA HIS A 72 -6.78 -10.83 8.14
C HIS A 72 -5.26 -10.92 8.36
N HIS A 73 -4.81 -10.93 9.63
CA HIS A 73 -3.38 -11.01 9.94
C HIS A 73 -2.78 -12.36 9.56
N LEU A 74 -3.51 -13.46 9.73
CA LEU A 74 -3.04 -14.81 9.39
C LEU A 74 -2.99 -15.04 7.88
N VAL A 75 -4.01 -14.60 7.14
CA VAL A 75 -4.03 -14.67 5.66
C VAL A 75 -2.86 -13.88 5.07
N TYR A 76 -2.68 -12.64 5.50
CA TYR A 76 -1.59 -11.80 5.00
C TYR A 76 -0.18 -12.31 5.40
N GLN A 77 -0.02 -12.91 6.58
CA GLN A 77 1.25 -13.52 6.95
C GLN A 77 1.57 -14.78 6.14
N ASN A 78 0.54 -15.57 5.78
CA ASN A 78 0.69 -16.83 5.07
C ASN A 78 0.68 -16.68 3.54
N ILE A 79 0.19 -15.55 3.00
CA ILE A 79 0.05 -15.36 1.55
C ILE A 79 1.36 -15.59 0.80
N TRP A 80 2.46 -15.12 1.37
CA TRP A 80 3.80 -15.22 0.79
C TRP A 80 4.37 -16.63 0.72
N ARG A 81 3.76 -17.63 1.37
CA ARG A 81 4.12 -19.04 1.17
C ARG A 81 3.66 -19.55 -0.20
N GLY A 82 2.58 -18.96 -0.73
CA GLY A 82 2.07 -19.23 -2.08
C GLY A 82 1.61 -20.66 -2.33
N ASP A 83 1.50 -21.50 -1.29
CA ASP A 83 1.20 -22.93 -1.43
C ASP A 83 -0.15 -23.16 -2.11
N GLU A 84 -1.09 -22.23 -1.94
CA GLU A 84 -2.41 -22.30 -2.56
C GLU A 84 -2.41 -22.05 -4.07
N PHE A 85 -1.62 -21.09 -4.57
CA PHE A 85 -1.50 -20.88 -6.01
C PHE A 85 -0.77 -22.03 -6.73
N LYS A 86 0.05 -22.80 -6.01
CA LYS A 86 0.73 -23.98 -6.54
C LYS A 86 -0.24 -25.13 -6.84
N THR A 87 -1.35 -25.23 -6.10
CA THR A 87 -2.36 -26.28 -6.31
C THR A 87 -3.42 -25.91 -7.35
N ILE A 88 -3.60 -24.62 -7.63
CA ILE A 88 -4.52 -24.14 -8.66
C ILE A 88 -3.90 -24.38 -10.04
N LYS A 89 -4.64 -25.12 -10.88
CA LYS A 89 -4.26 -25.38 -12.27
C LYS A 89 -4.59 -24.15 -13.13
N PRO A 90 -3.65 -23.61 -13.92
CA PRO A 90 -3.97 -22.54 -14.85
C PRO A 90 -4.97 -22.97 -15.93
N SER A 91 -5.86 -22.06 -16.30
CA SER A 91 -6.88 -22.28 -17.33
C SER A 91 -7.01 -21.04 -18.22
N GLU A 92 -7.44 -21.24 -19.47
CA GLU A 92 -7.79 -20.14 -20.40
C GLU A 92 -9.17 -19.54 -20.08
N LYS A 93 -9.96 -20.25 -19.28
CA LYS A 93 -11.19 -19.74 -18.68
C LYS A 93 -10.95 -19.39 -17.21
N LEU A 94 -11.82 -18.54 -16.67
CA LEU A 94 -11.77 -18.19 -15.26
C LEU A 94 -12.38 -19.33 -14.42
N GLU A 95 -11.55 -19.93 -13.57
CA GLU A 95 -11.92 -20.99 -12.64
C GLU A 95 -11.56 -20.52 -11.22
N TRP A 96 -12.57 -20.13 -10.45
CA TRP A 96 -12.38 -19.66 -9.08
C TRP A 96 -12.37 -20.81 -8.09
N HIS A 97 -11.35 -20.84 -7.23
CA HIS A 97 -11.20 -21.77 -6.13
C HIS A 97 -11.24 -21.01 -4.82
N GLU A 98 -11.86 -21.58 -3.78
CA GLU A 98 -11.68 -21.06 -2.41
C GLU A 98 -10.18 -21.12 -2.08
N CYS A 99 -9.65 -20.04 -1.55
CA CYS A 99 -8.25 -19.94 -1.18
C CYS A 99 -8.06 -19.07 0.05
N PHE A 100 -7.02 -19.36 0.83
CA PHE A 100 -6.70 -18.76 2.10
C PHE A 100 -7.86 -18.89 3.11
N GLU A 101 -7.58 -18.73 4.41
CA GLU A 101 -8.67 -18.68 5.39
C GLU A 101 -9.58 -17.47 5.09
N GLY A 102 -10.89 -17.61 5.28
CA GLY A 102 -11.87 -16.53 5.02
C GLY A 102 -12.66 -16.70 3.71
N ARG A 103 -13.04 -15.57 3.09
CA ARG A 103 -13.95 -15.50 1.93
C ARG A 103 -13.23 -15.33 0.57
N PHE A 104 -11.92 -15.53 0.53
CA PHE A 104 -11.16 -15.25 -0.68
C PHE A 104 -11.33 -16.36 -1.72
N LYS A 105 -11.36 -15.95 -2.99
CA LYS A 105 -11.28 -16.87 -4.13
C LYS A 105 -10.07 -16.55 -4.99
N CYS A 106 -9.41 -17.56 -5.51
CA CYS A 106 -8.21 -17.43 -6.33
C CYS A 106 -8.40 -18.13 -7.68
N ALA A 107 -7.76 -17.59 -8.70
CA ALA A 107 -7.75 -18.15 -10.04
C ALA A 107 -6.38 -17.93 -10.70
N ARG A 108 -6.10 -18.72 -11.75
CA ARG A 108 -4.91 -18.57 -12.60
C ARG A 108 -5.32 -18.49 -14.06
N LEU A 109 -5.50 -17.26 -14.55
CA LEU A 109 -5.92 -16.99 -15.92
C LEU A 109 -4.73 -17.06 -16.88
N THR A 110 -4.87 -17.85 -17.93
CA THR A 110 -3.84 -18.06 -18.96
C THR A 110 -4.01 -17.06 -20.09
N VAL A 111 -2.97 -16.26 -20.32
CA VAL A 111 -2.87 -15.24 -21.37
C VAL A 111 -1.62 -15.49 -22.23
N PRO A 112 -1.55 -14.98 -23.49
CA PRO A 112 -0.37 -15.19 -24.31
C PRO A 112 0.84 -14.43 -23.75
N MET A 113 2.03 -15.02 -23.87
CA MET A 113 3.28 -14.33 -23.57
C MET A 113 3.46 -13.10 -24.48
N ASP A 114 3.27 -13.29 -25.78
CA ASP A 114 3.35 -12.26 -26.82
C ASP A 114 1.98 -12.09 -27.48
N TYR A 115 1.38 -10.92 -27.35
CA TYR A 115 0.07 -10.65 -27.96
C TYR A 115 0.09 -10.59 -29.50
N ASN A 116 1.26 -10.49 -30.13
CA ASN A 116 1.42 -10.66 -31.57
C ASN A 116 1.40 -12.13 -32.00
N ARG A 117 1.50 -13.06 -31.04
CA ARG A 117 1.42 -14.52 -31.23
C ARG A 117 0.27 -15.08 -30.36
N PRO A 118 -0.96 -15.16 -30.89
CA PRO A 118 -2.12 -15.54 -30.08
C PRO A 118 -1.99 -16.94 -29.47
N LEU A 119 -2.69 -17.17 -28.35
CA LEU A 119 -2.63 -18.42 -27.57
C LEU A 119 -2.78 -19.69 -28.42
N HIS A 120 -3.70 -19.68 -29.38
CA HIS A 120 -4.01 -20.85 -30.22
C HIS A 120 -3.15 -20.96 -31.49
N ALA A 121 -2.16 -20.06 -31.70
CA ALA A 121 -1.29 -20.13 -32.87
C ALA A 121 -0.49 -21.45 -32.94
N SER A 122 -0.15 -22.04 -31.78
CA SER A 122 0.44 -23.37 -31.64
C SER A 122 0.21 -23.88 -30.22
N LYS A 123 0.20 -25.21 -30.04
CA LYS A 123 0.15 -25.86 -28.72
C LYS A 123 1.33 -25.47 -27.82
N ASP A 124 2.47 -25.15 -28.42
CA ASP A 124 3.73 -24.81 -27.74
C ASP A 124 3.95 -23.29 -27.65
N SER A 125 2.91 -22.46 -27.87
CA SER A 125 3.01 -21.02 -27.63
C SER A 125 3.33 -20.76 -26.15
N PRO A 126 4.32 -19.92 -25.82
CA PRO A 126 4.61 -19.53 -24.45
C PRO A 126 3.43 -18.79 -23.83
N LYS A 127 3.19 -19.05 -22.55
CA LYS A 127 2.01 -18.59 -21.81
C LYS A 127 2.44 -17.84 -20.56
N VAL A 128 1.58 -16.91 -20.14
CA VAL A 128 1.62 -16.31 -18.81
C VAL A 128 0.38 -16.76 -18.05
N HIS A 129 0.54 -17.12 -16.79
CA HIS A 129 -0.56 -17.54 -15.91
C HIS A 129 -0.75 -16.48 -14.82
N ILE A 130 -1.64 -15.53 -15.09
CA ILE A 130 -1.97 -14.40 -14.22
C ILE A 130 -2.63 -14.92 -12.94
N ALA A 131 -1.99 -14.68 -11.81
CA ALA A 131 -2.56 -14.97 -10.51
C ALA A 131 -3.56 -13.87 -10.12
N MET A 132 -4.76 -14.30 -9.74
CA MET A 132 -5.87 -13.42 -9.38
C MET A 132 -6.44 -13.80 -8.03
N MET A 133 -6.90 -12.80 -7.29
CA MET A 133 -7.61 -12.99 -6.03
C MET A 133 -8.84 -12.09 -6.00
N MET A 134 -9.94 -12.63 -5.49
CA MET A 134 -11.22 -11.96 -5.32
C MET A 134 -11.62 -12.00 -3.85
N TYR A 135 -12.11 -10.87 -3.35
CA TYR A 135 -12.95 -10.79 -2.17
C TYR A 135 -14.40 -10.54 -2.63
N PRO A 136 -15.28 -11.55 -2.63
CA PRO A 136 -16.63 -11.44 -3.17
C PRO A 136 -17.44 -10.38 -2.41
N SER A 137 -18.36 -9.71 -3.09
CA SER A 137 -19.31 -8.78 -2.46
C SER A 137 -20.17 -9.50 -1.40
N ALA A 138 -20.81 -8.73 -0.52
CA ALA A 138 -21.70 -9.32 0.49
C ALA A 138 -22.85 -10.11 -0.16
N ASN A 139 -23.40 -9.57 -1.25
CA ASN A 139 -24.44 -10.22 -2.03
C ASN A 139 -23.93 -11.47 -2.76
N SER A 140 -22.78 -11.38 -3.45
CA SER A 140 -22.17 -12.51 -4.18
C SER A 140 -21.93 -13.71 -3.29
N ASN A 141 -21.48 -13.48 -2.06
CA ASN A 141 -21.26 -14.54 -1.10
C ASN A 141 -22.54 -15.16 -0.57
N ALA A 142 -23.63 -14.38 -0.47
CA ALA A 142 -24.91 -14.86 0.03
C ALA A 142 -25.74 -15.59 -1.04
N THR A 143 -25.69 -15.12 -2.29
CA THR A 143 -26.61 -15.54 -3.35
C THR A 143 -25.92 -16.28 -4.50
N GLY A 144 -24.59 -16.21 -4.58
CA GLY A 144 -23.83 -16.68 -5.75
C GLY A 144 -23.99 -15.79 -6.99
N LYS A 145 -24.63 -14.61 -6.88
CA LYS A 145 -24.79 -13.62 -7.96
C LYS A 145 -23.68 -12.57 -7.90
N TYR A 146 -22.87 -12.48 -8.95
CA TYR A 146 -21.67 -11.65 -8.99
C TYR A 146 -21.95 -10.32 -9.71
N SER A 147 -21.20 -9.29 -9.35
CA SER A 147 -21.23 -7.94 -9.93
C SER A 147 -21.09 -7.95 -11.45
N THR A 148 -21.71 -6.97 -12.12
CA THR A 148 -21.70 -6.88 -13.59
C THR A 148 -20.28 -6.92 -14.14
N SER A 149 -19.42 -6.08 -13.56
CA SER A 149 -17.98 -6.09 -13.75
C SER A 149 -17.33 -5.91 -12.39
N PRO A 150 -16.25 -6.65 -12.10
CA PRO A 150 -15.61 -6.56 -10.80
C PRO A 150 -14.80 -5.27 -10.70
N LEU A 151 -14.58 -4.78 -9.48
CA LEU A 151 -13.64 -3.71 -9.25
C LEU A 151 -12.22 -4.27 -9.27
N LEU A 152 -11.48 -4.03 -10.36
CA LEU A 152 -10.07 -4.37 -10.47
C LEU A 152 -9.21 -3.34 -9.72
N LEU A 153 -8.33 -3.81 -8.84
CA LEU A 153 -7.37 -2.97 -8.13
C LEU A 153 -5.95 -3.15 -8.69
N ASN A 154 -5.12 -2.11 -8.57
CA ASN A 154 -3.68 -2.25 -8.73
C ASN A 154 -2.93 -1.31 -7.77
N PRO A 155 -2.03 -1.82 -6.91
CA PRO A 155 -1.32 -1.01 -5.92
C PRO A 155 -0.21 -0.14 -6.50
N GLY A 156 0.19 -0.35 -7.75
CA GLY A 156 1.32 0.32 -8.36
C GLY A 156 2.69 -0.31 -8.04
N GLY A 157 3.67 0.54 -7.77
CA GLY A 157 5.09 0.18 -7.68
C GLY A 157 5.92 0.77 -8.82
N PRO A 158 6.00 0.15 -10.02
CA PRO A 158 5.52 -1.20 -10.38
C PRO A 158 6.17 -2.30 -9.55
N GLY A 159 5.76 -3.56 -9.74
CA GLY A 159 6.29 -4.69 -8.97
C GLY A 159 5.48 -5.05 -7.72
N GLY A 160 4.48 -4.24 -7.36
CA GLY A 160 3.55 -4.54 -6.26
C GLY A 160 2.61 -5.70 -6.61
N SER A 161 2.45 -6.65 -5.68
CA SER A 161 1.51 -7.77 -5.83
C SER A 161 0.07 -7.28 -5.60
N GLY A 162 -0.76 -7.37 -6.63
CA GLY A 162 -2.19 -7.08 -6.51
C GLY A 162 -2.92 -8.12 -5.65
N VAL A 163 -2.47 -9.37 -5.67
CA VAL A 163 -3.00 -10.44 -4.80
C VAL A 163 -2.74 -10.11 -3.33
N ALA A 164 -1.50 -9.74 -2.97
CA ALA A 164 -1.18 -9.32 -1.61
C ALA A 164 -1.95 -8.06 -1.19
N PHE A 165 -2.18 -7.15 -2.14
CA PHE A 165 -2.95 -5.93 -1.89
C PHE A 165 -4.41 -6.22 -1.52
N VAL A 166 -5.13 -6.95 -2.37
CA VAL A 166 -6.55 -7.26 -2.10
C VAL A 166 -6.74 -8.12 -0.86
N ALA A 167 -5.76 -8.97 -0.52
CA ALA A 167 -5.81 -9.80 0.68
C ALA A 167 -5.96 -8.98 1.98
N GLY A 168 -5.47 -7.74 2.04
CA GLY A 168 -5.69 -6.91 3.23
C GLY A 168 -6.57 -5.68 3.03
N VAL A 169 -6.76 -5.16 1.81
CA VAL A 169 -7.71 -4.04 1.60
C VAL A 169 -9.12 -4.49 1.21
N GLY A 170 -9.28 -5.69 0.64
CA GLY A 170 -10.55 -6.20 0.10
C GLY A 170 -11.72 -6.16 1.08
N PRO A 171 -11.57 -6.69 2.32
CA PRO A 171 -12.64 -6.65 3.32
C PRO A 171 -13.09 -5.23 3.68
N SER A 172 -12.17 -4.29 3.82
CA SER A 172 -12.49 -2.90 4.16
C SER A 172 -13.07 -2.14 2.96
N LEU A 173 -12.59 -2.40 1.74
CA LEU A 173 -13.15 -1.81 0.52
C LEU A 173 -14.57 -2.32 0.23
N GLN A 174 -14.90 -3.57 0.56
CA GLN A 174 -16.28 -4.07 0.47
C GLN A 174 -17.22 -3.24 1.36
N GLN A 175 -16.77 -2.73 2.52
CA GLN A 175 -17.61 -1.86 3.35
C GLN A 175 -17.94 -0.53 2.66
N LEU A 176 -17.05 -0.04 1.79
CA LEU A 176 -17.27 1.17 0.99
C LEU A 176 -18.15 0.88 -0.25
N LEU A 177 -17.96 -0.28 -0.87
CA LEU A 177 -18.60 -0.71 -2.11
C LEU A 177 -19.25 -2.09 -1.93
N PRO A 178 -20.38 -2.18 -1.20
CA PRO A 178 -20.94 -3.46 -0.72
C PRO A 178 -21.43 -4.39 -1.83
N GLU A 179 -21.77 -3.83 -2.99
CA GLU A 179 -22.28 -4.55 -4.16
C GLU A 179 -21.16 -4.99 -5.13
N GLN A 180 -19.92 -4.56 -4.92
CA GLN A 180 -18.82 -4.85 -5.85
C GLN A 180 -18.00 -6.06 -5.41
N ASP A 181 -17.70 -6.95 -6.36
CA ASP A 181 -16.66 -7.96 -6.16
C ASP A 181 -15.30 -7.30 -6.32
N ILE A 182 -14.49 -7.33 -5.27
CA ILE A 182 -13.19 -6.68 -5.25
C ILE A 182 -12.17 -7.70 -5.78
N VAL A 183 -11.62 -7.43 -6.95
CA VAL A 183 -10.66 -8.32 -7.62
C VAL A 183 -9.34 -7.59 -7.78
N SER A 184 -8.25 -8.33 -7.63
CA SER A 184 -6.92 -7.84 -7.99
C SER A 184 -6.11 -8.97 -8.58
N PHE A 185 -5.03 -8.61 -9.27
CA PHE A 185 -4.19 -9.55 -9.98
C PHE A 185 -2.73 -9.14 -9.84
N ASP A 186 -1.86 -10.15 -9.86
CA ASP A 186 -0.43 -9.90 -10.02
C ASP A 186 -0.12 -9.75 -11.51
N PRO A 187 0.41 -8.61 -11.97
CA PRO A 187 0.78 -8.47 -13.37
C PRO A 187 1.82 -9.51 -13.80
N ARG A 188 1.96 -9.72 -15.11
CA ARG A 188 3.01 -10.57 -15.71
C ARG A 188 4.39 -10.32 -15.08
N GLY A 189 5.02 -11.39 -14.60
CA GLY A 189 6.33 -11.34 -13.93
C GLY A 189 6.31 -10.97 -12.44
N ILE A 190 5.17 -10.61 -11.86
CA ILE A 190 5.03 -10.18 -10.46
C ILE A 190 4.40 -11.29 -9.59
N GLY A 191 4.82 -11.37 -8.32
CA GLY A 191 4.11 -12.13 -7.29
C GLY A 191 3.93 -13.60 -7.64
N PHE A 192 2.68 -14.06 -7.66
CA PHE A 192 2.31 -15.45 -7.97
C PHE A 192 2.06 -15.71 -9.46
N THR A 193 2.15 -14.67 -10.31
CA THR A 193 2.06 -14.84 -11.76
C THR A 193 3.31 -15.50 -12.30
N THR A 194 3.12 -16.51 -13.15
CA THR A 194 4.23 -17.30 -13.71
C THR A 194 4.31 -17.18 -15.23
N PRO A 195 5.52 -17.17 -15.82
CA PRO A 195 6.83 -17.21 -15.15
C PRO A 195 7.18 -15.89 -14.41
N PRO A 196 7.96 -15.95 -13.31
CA PRO A 196 8.36 -14.75 -12.57
C PRO A 196 9.48 -13.99 -13.28
N ALA A 197 9.50 -12.66 -13.17
CA ALA A 197 10.62 -11.82 -13.60
C ALA A 197 11.68 -11.76 -12.49
N ASP A 198 12.35 -12.89 -12.26
CA ASP A 198 13.37 -13.07 -11.22
C ASP A 198 14.76 -13.15 -11.86
N CYS A 199 15.67 -12.24 -11.51
CA CYS A 199 17.01 -12.25 -12.11
C CYS A 199 17.95 -13.29 -11.49
N PHE A 200 17.72 -13.67 -10.24
CA PHE A 200 18.60 -14.55 -9.47
C PHE A 200 18.24 -16.03 -9.62
N THR A 201 17.03 -16.34 -10.04
CA THR A 201 16.53 -17.71 -10.19
C THR A 201 16.43 -18.11 -11.66
N PHE A 202 17.40 -18.89 -12.12
CA PHE A 202 17.40 -19.55 -13.42
C PHE A 202 18.12 -20.90 -13.36
N PRO A 203 17.84 -21.83 -14.28
CA PRO A 203 18.33 -23.20 -14.19
C PRO A 203 19.87 -23.28 -14.17
N SER A 204 20.40 -24.09 -13.25
CA SER A 204 21.82 -24.45 -13.23
C SER A 204 22.27 -25.09 -14.56
N LEU A 205 23.54 -24.86 -14.95
CA LEU A 205 24.12 -25.41 -16.18
C LEU A 205 23.88 -26.92 -16.30
N GLY A 206 23.10 -27.34 -17.31
CA GLY A 206 22.79 -28.75 -17.59
C GLY A 206 21.33 -29.19 -17.38
N ASN A 207 20.46 -28.35 -16.80
CA ASN A 207 19.07 -28.71 -16.47
C ASN A 207 18.01 -28.43 -17.57
N GLU A 208 18.39 -28.38 -18.86
CA GLU A 208 17.49 -28.20 -20.02
C GLU A 208 16.38 -27.13 -19.82
N GLY A 209 16.68 -26.02 -19.11
CA GLY A 209 15.73 -24.91 -18.93
C GLY A 209 14.66 -25.11 -17.84
N LYS A 210 14.66 -26.21 -17.08
CA LYS A 210 13.68 -26.45 -16.00
C LYS A 210 14.20 -25.98 -14.65
N LEU A 211 13.43 -25.11 -14.01
CA LEU A 211 13.69 -24.68 -12.63
C LEU A 211 13.42 -25.82 -11.64
N THR A 212 14.35 -26.02 -10.72
CA THR A 212 14.22 -26.93 -9.57
C THR A 212 13.99 -26.12 -8.30
N PRO A 213 13.44 -26.71 -7.22
CA PRO A 213 13.38 -26.04 -5.92
C PRO A 213 14.73 -25.46 -5.49
N GLY A 214 15.83 -26.19 -5.72
CA GLY A 214 17.19 -25.74 -5.41
C GLY A 214 17.61 -24.45 -6.11
N ASP A 215 17.13 -24.18 -7.34
CA ASP A 215 17.43 -22.93 -8.05
C ASP A 215 16.75 -21.72 -7.38
N TYR A 216 15.55 -21.90 -6.78
CA TYR A 216 14.89 -20.85 -6.00
C TYR A 216 15.64 -20.58 -4.69
N GLU A 217 16.09 -21.62 -3.99
CA GLU A 217 16.86 -21.47 -2.74
C GLU A 217 18.18 -20.75 -3.00
N GLN A 218 18.91 -21.16 -4.04
CA GLN A 218 20.16 -20.55 -4.45
C GLN A 218 19.98 -19.10 -4.90
N GLY A 219 18.94 -18.83 -5.70
CA GLY A 219 18.61 -17.47 -6.14
C GLY A 219 18.28 -16.56 -4.96
N GLY A 220 17.46 -17.04 -4.01
CA GLY A 220 17.16 -16.34 -2.76
C GLY A 220 18.42 -16.03 -1.94
N PHE A 221 19.31 -17.02 -1.76
CA PHE A 221 20.58 -16.85 -1.06
C PHE A 221 21.47 -15.79 -1.73
N ASN A 222 21.64 -15.90 -3.05
CA ASN A 222 22.46 -14.98 -3.83
C ASN A 222 21.93 -13.54 -3.75
N ARG A 223 20.60 -13.37 -3.82
CA ARG A 223 19.94 -12.07 -3.68
C ARG A 223 20.23 -11.45 -2.31
N ILE A 224 20.02 -12.20 -1.22
CA ILE A 224 20.27 -11.71 0.14
C ILE A 224 21.74 -11.34 0.32
N ALA A 225 22.67 -12.20 -0.11
CA ALA A 225 24.10 -11.91 -0.04
C ALA A 225 24.45 -10.62 -0.81
N PHE A 226 23.89 -10.44 -2.02
CA PHE A 226 24.13 -9.25 -2.81
C PHE A 226 23.54 -7.99 -2.15
N MET A 227 22.33 -8.04 -1.60
CA MET A 227 21.71 -6.92 -0.88
C MET A 227 22.51 -6.50 0.37
N LEU A 228 22.96 -7.47 1.17
CA LEU A 228 23.77 -7.21 2.38
C LEU A 228 25.08 -6.51 2.05
N GLN A 229 25.75 -6.90 0.95
CA GLN A 229 26.95 -6.21 0.47
C GLN A 229 26.67 -4.76 0.04
N GLY A 230 25.45 -4.46 -0.40
CA GLY A 230 25.04 -3.14 -0.86
C GLY A 230 24.71 -2.16 0.25
N ARG A 231 24.29 -2.63 1.44
CA ARG A 231 23.84 -1.76 2.54
C ARG A 231 24.89 -0.71 2.93
N ASN A 232 26.16 -1.10 2.93
CA ASN A 232 27.26 -0.20 3.30
C ASN A 232 27.67 0.80 2.20
N VAL A 233 27.09 0.70 0.99
CA VAL A 233 27.34 1.68 -0.08
C VAL A 233 26.63 3.00 0.21
N GLY A 234 25.45 2.95 0.85
CA GLY A 234 24.66 4.13 1.19
C GLY A 234 23.88 4.70 -0.01
N LEU A 235 23.67 6.02 0.01
CA LEU A 235 22.93 6.77 -1.01
C LEU A 235 23.91 7.48 -1.95
N VAL A 236 23.40 8.06 -3.05
CA VAL A 236 24.25 8.64 -4.10
C VAL A 236 25.30 9.63 -3.58
N ASN A 237 24.95 10.46 -2.59
CA ASN A 237 25.83 11.52 -2.09
C ASN A 237 26.41 11.24 -0.67
N THR A 238 26.48 9.97 -0.25
CA THR A 238 26.99 9.63 1.10
C THR A 238 28.49 9.41 1.17
N SER A 239 29.16 9.18 0.04
CA SER A 239 30.63 9.15 -0.09
C SER A 239 31.05 9.47 -1.51
N ASP A 240 32.34 9.74 -1.72
CA ASP A 240 32.95 10.01 -3.03
C ASP A 240 32.92 8.81 -4.00
N VAL A 241 32.71 7.60 -3.48
CA VAL A 241 32.62 6.36 -4.26
C VAL A 241 31.20 5.77 -4.32
N ALA A 242 30.24 6.35 -3.61
CA ALA A 242 28.89 5.76 -3.48
C ALA A 242 28.19 5.64 -4.83
N LEU A 243 28.15 6.70 -5.63
CA LEU A 243 27.51 6.69 -6.95
C LEU A 243 28.13 5.64 -7.89
N ALA A 244 29.46 5.56 -7.94
CA ALA A 244 30.16 4.58 -8.79
C ALA A 244 29.85 3.13 -8.37
N ASN A 245 29.75 2.88 -7.06
CA ASN A 245 29.37 1.57 -6.54
C ASN A 245 27.89 1.25 -6.81
N ILE A 246 26.99 2.22 -6.69
CA ILE A 246 25.55 2.05 -7.01
C ILE A 246 25.39 1.71 -8.51
N ASP A 247 26.04 2.46 -9.40
CA ASP A 247 26.06 2.20 -10.84
C ASP A 247 26.61 0.80 -11.16
N ALA A 248 27.79 0.45 -10.65
CA ALA A 248 28.41 -0.85 -10.88
C ALA A 248 27.50 -2.01 -10.43
N ARG A 249 26.79 -1.83 -9.32
CA ARG A 249 25.82 -2.82 -8.80
C ARG A 249 24.58 -2.91 -9.69
N ALA A 250 24.02 -1.79 -10.12
CA ALA A 250 22.88 -1.77 -11.04
C ALA A 250 23.20 -2.49 -12.36
N ARG A 251 24.33 -2.15 -12.98
CA ARG A 251 24.83 -2.81 -14.21
C ARG A 251 25.09 -4.30 -14.01
N THR A 252 25.54 -4.72 -12.83
CA THR A 252 25.76 -6.13 -12.51
C THR A 252 24.45 -6.91 -12.43
N VAL A 253 23.42 -6.35 -11.79
CA VAL A 253 22.07 -6.93 -11.78
C VAL A 253 21.50 -6.96 -13.20
N GLY A 254 21.63 -5.89 -13.98
CA GLY A 254 21.21 -5.85 -15.38
C GLY A 254 21.84 -6.98 -16.22
N LYS A 255 23.14 -7.24 -16.06
CA LYS A 255 23.84 -8.37 -16.71
C LYS A 255 23.30 -9.73 -16.26
N LEU A 256 22.98 -9.88 -14.97
CA LEU A 256 22.40 -11.10 -14.43
C LEU A 256 21.01 -11.37 -15.06
N CYS A 257 20.16 -10.36 -15.11
CA CYS A 257 18.84 -10.46 -15.75
C CYS A 257 18.98 -10.78 -17.25
N GLN A 258 19.96 -10.19 -17.95
CA GLN A 258 20.25 -10.52 -19.36
C GLN A 258 20.71 -11.98 -19.54
N ALA A 259 21.49 -12.51 -18.60
CA ALA A 259 21.89 -13.92 -18.64
C ALA A 259 20.69 -14.85 -18.48
N ASN A 260 19.71 -14.47 -17.65
CA ASN A 260 18.45 -15.18 -17.52
C ASN A 260 17.59 -15.04 -18.81
N ASP A 261 17.42 -13.83 -19.32
CA ASP A 261 16.72 -13.55 -20.58
C ASP A 261 17.26 -14.39 -21.74
N ALA A 262 18.59 -14.54 -21.83
CA ALA A 262 19.24 -15.33 -22.86
C ALA A 262 18.90 -16.83 -22.81
N GLN A 263 18.50 -17.37 -21.65
CA GLN A 263 18.07 -18.78 -21.53
C GLN A 263 16.75 -19.03 -22.29
N TYR A 264 15.87 -18.03 -22.30
CA TYR A 264 14.51 -18.14 -22.86
C TYR A 264 14.36 -17.42 -24.20
N GLY A 265 15.28 -16.51 -24.55
CA GLY A 265 15.28 -15.80 -25.82
C GLY A 265 13.99 -15.00 -26.03
N ASN A 266 13.29 -15.24 -27.14
CA ASN A 266 12.04 -14.53 -27.44
C ASN A 266 10.88 -14.91 -26.52
N ASP A 267 10.99 -16.02 -25.79
CA ASP A 267 9.96 -16.50 -24.88
C ASP A 267 10.19 -16.03 -23.43
N SER A 268 11.21 -15.18 -23.24
CA SER A 268 11.58 -14.57 -21.95
C SER A 268 10.52 -13.58 -21.47
N ILE A 269 10.06 -13.74 -20.23
CA ILE A 269 9.13 -12.81 -19.58
C ILE A 269 9.64 -11.39 -19.53
N PHE A 270 10.97 -11.20 -19.41
CA PHE A 270 11.59 -9.88 -19.33
C PHE A 270 11.35 -9.01 -20.57
N ARG A 271 11.02 -9.62 -21.72
CA ARG A 271 10.73 -8.89 -22.96
C ARG A 271 9.28 -8.49 -23.09
N HIS A 272 8.39 -9.13 -22.34
CA HIS A 272 6.95 -9.02 -22.54
C HIS A 272 6.20 -8.40 -21.36
N LEU A 273 6.90 -7.85 -20.36
CA LEU A 273 6.30 -7.35 -19.11
C LEU A 273 6.03 -5.84 -19.04
N SER A 274 6.09 -5.13 -20.17
CA SER A 274 5.83 -3.68 -20.23
C SER A 274 4.37 -3.33 -19.92
N THR A 275 4.12 -2.07 -19.54
CA THR A 275 2.76 -1.57 -19.20
C THR A 275 1.71 -1.89 -20.29
N PRO A 276 1.98 -1.71 -21.60
CA PRO A 276 1.01 -2.04 -22.65
C PRO A 276 0.61 -3.52 -22.68
N ALA A 277 1.55 -4.44 -22.39
CA ALA A 277 1.27 -5.86 -22.32
C ALA A 277 0.37 -6.21 -21.12
N VAL A 278 0.59 -5.54 -19.97
CA VAL A 278 -0.29 -5.68 -18.80
C VAL A 278 -1.70 -5.12 -19.09
N ALA A 279 -1.82 -4.04 -19.87
CA ALA A 279 -3.13 -3.51 -20.27
C ALA A 279 -3.91 -4.51 -21.15
N GLN A 280 -3.22 -5.28 -22.01
CA GLN A 280 -3.84 -6.38 -22.75
C GLN A 280 -4.26 -7.54 -21.81
N ASP A 281 -3.49 -7.83 -20.76
CA ASP A 281 -3.90 -8.80 -19.74
C ASP A 281 -5.19 -8.36 -19.04
N MET A 282 -5.33 -7.08 -18.72
CA MET A 282 -6.57 -6.52 -18.15
C MET A 282 -7.76 -6.68 -19.10
N LEU A 283 -7.56 -6.53 -20.41
CA LEU A 283 -8.62 -6.78 -21.40
C LEU A 283 -9.06 -8.24 -21.35
N SER A 284 -8.09 -9.16 -21.31
CA SER A 284 -8.36 -10.60 -21.20
C SER A 284 -9.08 -10.96 -19.91
N ILE A 285 -8.78 -10.28 -18.79
CA ILE A 285 -9.49 -10.45 -17.51
C ILE A 285 -10.96 -10.04 -17.63
N ILE A 286 -11.25 -8.91 -18.29
CA ILE A 286 -12.64 -8.44 -18.49
C ILE A 286 -13.42 -9.46 -19.32
N ASP A 287 -12.85 -9.89 -20.46
CA ASP A 287 -13.50 -10.84 -21.35
C ASP A 287 -13.72 -12.20 -20.66
N ALA A 288 -12.74 -12.67 -19.86
CA ALA A 288 -12.85 -13.91 -19.10
C ALA A 288 -13.89 -13.83 -17.97
N TRP A 289 -14.03 -12.67 -17.32
CA TRP A 289 -15.06 -12.45 -16.30
C TRP A 289 -16.47 -12.54 -16.88
N ASP A 290 -16.70 -11.84 -17.99
CA ASP A 290 -18.01 -11.85 -18.67
C ASP A 290 -18.39 -13.26 -19.13
N ALA A 291 -17.46 -13.97 -19.78
CA ALA A 291 -17.68 -15.35 -20.21
C ALA A 291 -17.99 -16.27 -19.02
N TRP A 292 -17.26 -16.14 -17.90
CA TRP A 292 -17.49 -16.94 -16.70
C TRP A 292 -18.85 -16.66 -16.05
N ARG A 293 -19.32 -15.41 -16.02
CA ARG A 293 -20.65 -15.07 -15.50
C ARG A 293 -21.76 -15.67 -16.35
N GLU A 294 -21.63 -15.61 -17.67
CA GLU A 294 -22.58 -16.22 -18.61
C GLU A 294 -22.63 -17.75 -18.45
N GLU A 295 -21.47 -18.41 -18.37
CA GLU A 295 -21.37 -19.87 -18.16
C GLU A 295 -21.92 -20.31 -16.78
N SER A 296 -21.80 -19.45 -15.77
CA SER A 296 -22.32 -19.71 -14.42
C SER A 296 -23.84 -19.51 -14.29
N GLY A 297 -24.54 -19.26 -15.40
CA GLY A 297 -26.00 -19.09 -15.40
C GLY A 297 -26.47 -17.77 -14.80
N GLN A 298 -25.60 -16.75 -14.74
CA GLN A 298 -26.03 -15.42 -14.30
C GLN A 298 -26.79 -14.75 -15.44
N THR A 299 -28.13 -14.76 -15.35
CA THR A 299 -28.98 -14.18 -16.39
C THR A 299 -29.03 -12.65 -16.31
N TYR A 300 -29.11 -12.01 -17.48
CA TYR A 300 -29.22 -10.55 -17.65
C TYR A 300 -30.49 -9.96 -17.00
N GLU A 301 -31.51 -10.80 -16.74
CA GLU A 301 -32.81 -10.40 -16.18
C GLU A 301 -32.80 -10.28 -14.64
N ASP A 302 -31.72 -10.70 -13.96
CA ASP A 302 -31.59 -10.62 -12.50
C ASP A 302 -31.07 -9.27 -11.97
N ILE A 303 -30.66 -8.36 -12.86
CA ILE A 303 -30.12 -7.04 -12.50
C ILE A 303 -30.66 -6.02 -13.50
N ILE A 304 -31.86 -5.50 -13.24
CA ILE A 304 -32.26 -4.22 -13.84
C ILE A 304 -31.38 -3.15 -13.19
N GLU A 305 -30.16 -2.95 -13.69
CA GLU A 305 -29.70 -1.58 -13.86
C GLU A 305 -30.71 -1.00 -14.84
N GLN A 306 -31.62 -0.14 -14.38
CA GLN A 306 -32.36 0.68 -15.33
C GLN A 306 -31.27 1.41 -16.11
N GLU A 307 -31.10 1.05 -17.39
CA GLU A 307 -30.30 1.84 -18.31
C GLU A 307 -30.97 3.22 -18.38
N ASP A 308 -30.58 4.07 -17.45
CA ASP A 308 -30.74 5.51 -17.53
C ASP A 308 -29.52 6.02 -18.29
N ASP A 309 -29.73 6.98 -19.19
CA ASP A 309 -28.64 7.67 -19.90
C ASP A 309 -27.58 8.21 -18.93
N SER A 310 -27.95 8.40 -17.65
CA SER A 310 -27.07 8.87 -16.58
C SER A 310 -26.11 7.82 -15.97
N ASN A 311 -26.40 6.51 -16.07
CA ASN A 311 -25.58 5.45 -15.47
C ASN A 311 -25.47 4.23 -16.41
N PRO A 312 -24.61 4.30 -17.45
CA PRO A 312 -24.51 3.26 -18.46
C PRO A 312 -23.89 1.98 -17.90
N SER A 313 -24.33 0.84 -18.46
CA SER A 313 -23.86 -0.49 -18.07
C SER A 313 -22.33 -0.62 -18.16
N THR A 314 -21.79 -1.40 -17.23
CA THR A 314 -20.36 -1.72 -17.12
C THR A 314 -19.99 -3.04 -17.80
N LYS A 315 -20.94 -3.85 -18.30
CA LYS A 315 -20.66 -5.13 -18.97
C LYS A 315 -19.63 -4.95 -20.08
N GLY A 316 -18.62 -5.82 -20.12
CA GLY A 316 -17.54 -5.74 -21.08
C GLY A 316 -16.63 -4.54 -20.89
N LYS A 317 -16.69 -3.81 -19.78
CA LYS A 317 -15.86 -2.62 -19.56
C LYS A 317 -15.07 -2.72 -18.26
N LEU A 318 -13.97 -1.97 -18.22
CA LEU A 318 -13.10 -1.88 -17.07
C LEU A 318 -13.77 -1.07 -15.95
N VAL A 319 -13.93 -1.68 -14.78
CA VAL A 319 -14.16 -1.01 -13.50
C VAL A 319 -12.87 -1.15 -12.69
N TYR A 320 -12.17 -0.04 -12.44
CA TYR A 320 -10.79 -0.06 -11.97
C TYR A 320 -10.45 1.09 -11.02
N TRP A 321 -9.61 0.77 -10.03
CA TRP A 321 -8.94 1.75 -9.18
C TRP A 321 -7.44 1.45 -9.13
N GLY A 322 -6.66 2.30 -9.79
CA GLY A 322 -5.20 2.21 -9.82
C GLY A 322 -4.56 3.25 -8.93
N PHE A 323 -3.57 2.82 -8.15
CA PHE A 323 -2.78 3.68 -7.28
C PHE A 323 -1.36 3.83 -7.80
N SER A 324 -0.77 5.02 -7.72
CA SER A 324 0.64 5.23 -8.08
C SER A 324 0.93 4.78 -9.53
N TYR A 325 1.91 3.90 -9.79
CA TYR A 325 2.10 3.27 -11.11
C TYR A 325 0.82 2.63 -11.70
N GLY A 326 -0.12 2.16 -10.87
CA GLY A 326 -1.42 1.69 -11.33
C GLY A 326 -2.20 2.77 -12.10
N THR A 327 -1.99 4.05 -11.81
CA THR A 327 -2.56 5.15 -12.60
C THR A 327 -2.03 5.18 -14.03
N LEU A 328 -0.74 4.90 -14.21
CA LEU A 328 -0.11 4.79 -15.53
C LEU A 328 -0.66 3.60 -16.31
N LEU A 329 -0.87 2.47 -15.63
CA LEU A 329 -1.49 1.28 -16.19
C LEU A 329 -2.94 1.54 -16.62
N GLY A 330 -3.76 2.13 -15.75
CA GLY A 330 -5.15 2.49 -16.05
C GLY A 330 -5.26 3.50 -17.20
N ALA A 331 -4.40 4.51 -17.22
CA ALA A 331 -4.34 5.49 -18.30
C ALA A 331 -3.87 4.86 -19.63
N THR A 332 -2.93 3.91 -19.58
CA THR A 332 -2.50 3.14 -20.76
C THR A 332 -3.63 2.27 -21.30
N PHE A 333 -4.36 1.58 -20.43
CA PHE A 333 -5.56 0.84 -20.82
C PHE A 333 -6.59 1.76 -21.48
N ALA A 334 -6.89 2.91 -20.88
CA ALA A 334 -7.83 3.89 -21.43
C ALA A 334 -7.40 4.45 -22.79
N SER A 335 -6.10 4.59 -23.03
CA SER A 335 -5.60 4.96 -24.35
C SER A 335 -5.71 3.84 -25.38
N MET A 336 -5.49 2.58 -24.99
CA MET A 336 -5.48 1.44 -25.91
C MET A 336 -6.90 0.94 -26.22
N PHE A 337 -7.80 1.01 -25.25
CA PHE A 337 -9.16 0.47 -25.31
C PHE A 337 -10.19 1.51 -24.83
N PRO A 338 -10.28 2.69 -25.48
CA PRO A 338 -11.15 3.77 -25.02
C PRO A 338 -12.63 3.36 -24.90
N ASP A 339 -13.09 2.44 -25.75
CA ASP A 339 -14.48 1.94 -25.73
C ASP A 339 -14.76 0.96 -24.58
N ARG A 340 -13.72 0.41 -23.97
CA ARG A 340 -13.78 -0.58 -22.88
C ARG A 340 -13.71 0.08 -21.49
N ILE A 341 -14.06 1.36 -21.36
CA ILE A 341 -13.97 2.11 -20.10
C ILE A 341 -15.34 2.22 -19.41
N GLY A 342 -15.45 1.61 -18.23
CA GLY A 342 -16.66 1.61 -17.41
C GLY A 342 -16.56 2.66 -16.31
N ARG A 343 -15.80 2.38 -15.26
CA ARG A 343 -15.52 3.31 -14.16
C ARG A 343 -14.04 3.20 -13.81
N VAL A 344 -13.26 4.26 -14.05
CA VAL A 344 -11.80 4.21 -13.85
C VAL A 344 -11.36 5.37 -12.97
N ILE A 345 -10.84 5.04 -11.79
CA ILE A 345 -10.18 5.97 -10.88
C ILE A 345 -8.67 5.83 -10.99
N LEU A 346 -7.99 6.97 -11.17
CA LEU A 346 -6.54 7.09 -11.11
C LEU A 346 -6.14 7.92 -9.89
N ASP A 347 -5.55 7.31 -8.87
CA ASP A 347 -5.24 7.94 -7.57
C ASP A 347 -3.73 7.97 -7.29
N GLY A 348 -3.16 9.15 -7.03
CA GLY A 348 -1.71 9.35 -6.99
C GLY A 348 -1.12 9.24 -8.39
N VAL A 349 -1.38 10.26 -9.20
CA VAL A 349 -1.29 10.18 -10.66
C VAL A 349 0.15 10.33 -11.15
N VAL A 350 0.63 9.31 -11.88
CA VAL A 350 1.93 9.33 -12.54
C VAL A 350 1.85 10.11 -13.85
N ASP A 351 2.80 11.02 -14.04
CA ASP A 351 2.98 11.71 -15.31
C ASP A 351 3.64 10.80 -16.35
N ALA A 352 2.85 10.31 -17.30
CA ALA A 352 3.33 9.42 -18.36
C ALA A 352 4.41 10.06 -19.25
N ASP A 353 4.39 11.38 -19.43
CA ASP A 353 5.38 12.06 -20.27
C ASP A 353 6.76 12.08 -19.61
N TYR A 354 6.80 12.06 -18.27
CA TYR A 354 8.05 11.94 -17.52
C TYR A 354 8.46 10.49 -17.28
N TYR A 355 7.51 9.58 -17.09
CA TYR A 355 7.80 8.17 -16.80
C TYR A 355 8.67 7.50 -17.87
N VAL A 356 8.42 7.81 -19.15
CA VAL A 356 9.18 7.24 -20.28
C VAL A 356 10.62 7.78 -20.40
N ASN A 357 10.99 8.80 -19.63
CA ASN A 357 12.33 9.39 -19.63
C ASN A 357 13.33 8.63 -18.74
N PRO A 358 14.65 8.86 -18.89
CA PRO A 358 15.66 8.15 -18.10
C PRO A 358 15.57 8.47 -16.60
N ILE A 359 15.28 9.72 -16.23
CA ILE A 359 15.24 10.23 -14.84
C ILE A 359 13.93 10.95 -14.57
N TRP A 360 13.38 10.77 -13.37
CA TRP A 360 12.08 11.31 -12.94
C TRP A 360 12.23 12.36 -11.84
N GLY A 361 13.01 13.42 -12.09
CA GLY A 361 13.26 14.46 -11.07
C GLY A 361 12.01 15.23 -10.66
N ASP A 362 11.11 15.48 -11.61
CA ASP A 362 9.87 16.21 -11.36
C ASP A 362 8.89 15.47 -10.43
N SER A 363 9.06 14.16 -10.22
CA SER A 363 8.29 13.39 -9.24
C SER A 363 8.46 13.88 -7.80
N LEU A 364 9.58 14.53 -7.47
CA LEU A 364 9.88 14.93 -6.09
C LEU A 364 9.46 16.37 -5.73
N ARG A 365 8.78 17.09 -6.62
CA ARG A 365 8.46 18.52 -6.43
C ARG A 365 7.74 18.86 -5.12
N ASP A 366 6.98 17.92 -4.57
CA ASP A 366 6.24 18.12 -3.33
C ASP A 366 6.86 17.37 -2.13
N ALA A 367 7.92 16.56 -2.31
CA ALA A 367 8.52 15.78 -1.22
C ALA A 367 9.01 16.66 -0.06
N ASP A 368 9.70 17.76 -0.37
CA ASP A 368 10.22 18.68 0.64
C ASP A 368 9.08 19.46 1.32
N LYS A 369 7.96 19.69 0.62
CA LYS A 369 6.75 20.28 1.21
C LYS A 369 6.09 19.33 2.21
N VAL A 370 6.05 18.03 1.90
CA VAL A 370 5.56 17.00 2.84
C VAL A 370 6.47 16.93 4.06
N LEU A 371 7.80 17.01 3.90
CA LEU A 371 8.70 17.07 5.04
C LEU A 371 8.50 18.35 5.88
N ALA A 372 8.31 19.51 5.25
CA ALA A 372 8.01 20.75 5.99
C ALA A 372 6.75 20.61 6.86
N SER A 373 5.74 19.86 6.38
CA SER A 373 4.54 19.57 7.17
C SER A 373 4.82 18.77 8.45
N PHE A 374 5.90 17.97 8.50
CA PHE A 374 6.32 17.27 9.73
C PHE A 374 6.67 18.25 10.84
N HIS A 375 7.46 19.29 10.54
CA HIS A 375 7.85 20.31 11.53
C HIS A 375 6.62 21.05 12.04
N LYS A 376 5.79 21.52 11.11
CA LYS A 376 4.53 22.21 11.41
C LYS A 376 3.61 21.38 12.30
N TYR A 377 3.27 20.15 11.91
CA TYR A 377 2.32 19.33 12.68
C TYR A 377 2.91 18.83 13.99
N CYS A 378 4.22 18.58 14.05
CA CYS A 378 4.86 18.27 15.32
C CYS A 378 4.76 19.44 16.31
N TYR A 379 5.00 20.67 15.83
CA TYR A 379 4.85 21.88 16.63
C TYR A 379 3.40 22.12 17.07
N GLU A 380 2.44 22.03 16.15
CA GLU A 380 1.01 22.18 16.44
C GLU A 380 0.48 21.09 17.39
N GLY A 381 1.01 19.87 17.29
CA GLY A 381 0.70 18.74 18.16
C GLY A 381 1.25 18.87 19.59
N LYS A 382 2.22 19.77 19.82
CA LYS A 382 2.85 20.00 21.13
C LYS A 382 3.30 18.68 21.78
N ASN A 383 2.80 18.38 22.97
CA ASN A 383 3.15 17.18 23.75
C ASN A 383 2.77 15.85 23.08
N LEU A 384 1.95 15.87 22.02
CA LEU A 384 1.68 14.68 21.20
C LEU A 384 2.85 14.36 20.24
N CYS A 385 3.74 15.31 20.00
CA CYS A 385 4.99 15.09 19.29
C CYS A 385 6.17 14.90 20.27
N ALA A 386 6.86 13.77 20.19
CA ALA A 386 8.00 13.46 21.07
C ALA A 386 9.18 14.45 20.95
N LEU A 387 9.30 15.16 19.81
CA LEU A 387 10.36 16.15 19.59
C LEU A 387 10.09 17.52 20.20
N TYR A 388 8.83 17.83 20.49
CA TYR A 388 8.44 19.13 21.02
C TYR A 388 8.93 19.31 22.47
N ARG A 389 9.29 20.55 22.81
CA ARG A 389 9.59 21.04 24.16
C ARG A 389 8.81 22.33 24.42
N ASP A 390 8.52 22.58 25.69
CA ASP A 390 7.84 23.81 26.08
C ASP A 390 8.66 25.04 25.70
N GLY A 391 8.03 25.95 24.94
CA GLY A 391 8.66 27.17 24.44
C GLY A 391 9.25 27.04 23.04
N ASP A 392 9.17 25.87 22.40
CA ASP A 392 9.60 25.68 21.02
C ASP A 392 8.85 26.56 20.03
N SER A 393 9.52 26.83 18.92
CA SER A 393 8.97 27.23 17.63
C SER A 393 9.01 26.05 16.64
N GLU A 394 8.37 26.21 15.47
CA GLU A 394 8.49 25.23 14.37
C GLU A 394 9.94 25.04 13.93
N GLU A 395 10.74 26.12 13.90
CA GLU A 395 12.16 26.11 13.52
C GLU A 395 13.02 25.30 14.50
N ASP A 396 12.64 25.25 15.78
CA ASP A 396 13.35 24.43 16.77
C ASP A 396 13.21 22.93 16.48
N ILE A 397 12.05 22.49 15.98
CA ILE A 397 11.82 21.09 15.57
C ILE A 397 12.72 20.74 14.39
N GLU A 398 12.74 21.60 13.36
CA GLU A 398 13.59 21.44 12.17
C GLU A 398 15.07 21.42 12.54
N THR A 399 15.50 22.32 13.43
CA THR A 399 16.88 22.41 13.91
C THR A 399 17.32 21.11 14.59
N ARG A 400 16.45 20.50 15.42
CA ARG A 400 16.77 19.22 16.07
C ARG A 400 16.89 18.08 15.07
N LEU A 401 15.96 17.98 14.11
CA LEU A 401 16.04 16.97 13.06
C LEU A 401 17.34 17.13 12.26
N THR A 402 17.66 18.36 11.84
CA THR A 402 18.89 18.65 11.09
C THR A 402 20.14 18.30 11.90
N SER A 403 20.16 18.63 13.20
CA SER A 403 21.25 18.27 14.11
C SER A 403 21.46 16.76 14.22
N VAL A 404 20.37 15.97 14.33
CA VAL A 404 20.43 14.51 14.33
C VAL A 404 21.01 13.99 13.01
N MET A 405 20.49 14.47 11.88
CA MET A 405 20.94 14.07 10.56
C MET A 405 22.44 14.37 10.35
N ASP A 406 22.91 15.55 10.76
CA ASP A 406 24.32 15.94 10.64
C ASP A 406 25.24 15.18 11.60
N ASN A 407 24.74 14.80 12.79
CA ASN A 407 25.49 13.97 13.71
C ASN A 407 25.70 12.56 13.14
N LEU A 408 24.65 11.95 12.58
CA LEU A 408 24.69 10.59 12.01
C LEU A 408 25.64 10.44 10.81
N LYS A 409 25.98 11.53 10.11
CA LYS A 409 27.00 11.51 9.04
C LYS A 409 28.38 11.12 9.56
N ARG A 410 28.69 11.41 10.84
CA ARG A 410 30.00 11.16 11.46
C ARG A 410 29.94 10.12 12.57
N ASN A 411 28.81 9.99 13.24
CA ASN A 411 28.63 9.14 14.40
C ASN A 411 27.41 8.23 14.20
N PRO A 412 27.55 7.09 13.50
CA PRO A 412 26.46 6.13 13.41
C PRO A 412 26.14 5.56 14.80
N ILE A 413 24.88 5.20 15.00
CA ILE A 413 24.45 4.55 16.24
C ILE A 413 24.84 3.08 16.18
N ILE A 414 25.40 2.57 17.26
CA ILE A 414 25.76 1.16 17.42
C ILE A 414 24.99 0.57 18.58
N GLY A 415 24.63 -0.71 18.48
CA GLY A 415 24.00 -1.44 19.57
C GLY A 415 23.61 -2.85 19.18
N ILE A 416 22.64 -3.42 19.91
CA ILE A 416 22.12 -4.76 19.65
C ILE A 416 20.64 -4.63 19.32
N ASN A 417 20.22 -5.18 18.17
CA ASN A 417 18.80 -5.38 17.92
C ASN A 417 18.33 -6.57 18.77
N VAL A 418 17.52 -6.30 19.79
CA VAL A 418 17.02 -7.32 20.72
C VAL A 418 15.97 -8.24 20.10
N PHE A 419 15.28 -7.81 19.03
CA PHE A 419 14.29 -8.61 18.31
C PHE A 419 14.95 -9.72 17.48
N GLN A 420 16.18 -9.48 17.01
CA GLN A 420 16.93 -10.43 16.17
C GLN A 420 18.16 -11.01 16.85
N ASN A 421 18.57 -10.45 17.99
CA ASN A 421 19.80 -10.77 18.70
C ASN A 421 21.05 -10.62 17.81
N THR A 422 21.14 -9.50 17.09
CA THR A 422 22.19 -9.20 16.11
C THR A 422 22.86 -7.84 16.40
N PRO A 423 24.14 -7.65 16.03
CA PRO A 423 24.75 -6.32 16.02
C PRO A 423 24.01 -5.40 15.04
N ALA A 424 23.68 -4.19 15.50
CA ALA A 424 22.96 -3.19 14.74
C ALA A 424 23.80 -1.93 14.57
N ILE A 425 23.77 -1.36 13.35
CA ILE A 425 24.33 -0.06 13.03
C ILE A 425 23.23 0.74 12.33
N VAL A 426 22.94 1.94 12.85
CA VAL A 426 22.00 2.89 12.24
C VAL A 426 22.78 4.08 11.69
N THR A 427 22.66 4.29 10.38
CA THR A 427 23.41 5.28 9.61
C THR A 427 22.55 6.48 9.21
N TYR A 428 23.19 7.52 8.68
CA TYR A 428 22.51 8.64 8.01
C TYR A 428 21.55 8.15 6.92
N SER A 429 21.98 7.18 6.09
CA SER A 429 21.17 6.63 5.00
C SER A 429 19.92 5.91 5.51
N ASP A 430 20.03 5.21 6.64
CA ASP A 430 18.89 4.52 7.27
C ASP A 430 17.84 5.56 7.73
N LEU A 431 18.26 6.61 8.47
CA LEU A 431 17.32 7.63 8.92
C LEU A 431 16.75 8.45 7.76
N LYS A 432 17.55 8.78 6.74
CA LYS A 432 17.06 9.49 5.54
C LYS A 432 16.02 8.67 4.78
N SER A 433 16.27 7.36 4.65
CA SER A 433 15.30 6.43 4.05
C SER A 433 14.03 6.36 4.87
N LEU A 434 14.13 6.31 6.20
CA LEU A 434 12.96 6.33 7.08
C LEU A 434 12.15 7.64 6.94
N LEU A 435 12.84 8.78 6.86
CA LEU A 435 12.20 10.08 6.65
C LEU A 435 11.46 10.12 5.32
N PHE A 436 12.11 9.74 4.21
CA PHE A 436 11.46 9.69 2.90
C PHE A 436 10.25 8.76 2.91
N MET A 437 10.37 7.61 3.59
CA MET A 437 9.26 6.68 3.71
C MET A 437 8.09 7.20 4.55
N SER A 438 8.38 8.01 5.57
CA SER A 438 7.33 8.64 6.36
C SER A 438 6.47 9.59 5.53
N LEU A 439 7.02 10.16 4.46
CA LEU A 439 6.29 11.06 3.57
C LEU A 439 5.15 10.35 2.82
N TYR A 440 5.19 9.02 2.66
CA TYR A 440 4.11 8.28 2.00
C TYR A 440 2.83 8.26 2.83
N SER A 441 2.94 8.20 4.16
CA SER A 441 1.80 8.10 5.07
C SER A 441 2.00 8.98 6.32
N PRO A 442 2.05 10.31 6.18
CA PRO A 442 2.34 11.24 7.27
C PRO A 442 1.47 11.02 8.51
N GLN A 443 0.17 10.81 8.29
CA GLN A 443 -0.83 10.64 9.34
C GLN A 443 -0.47 9.50 10.32
N LEU A 444 0.07 8.40 9.78
CA LEU A 444 0.38 7.21 10.56
C LEU A 444 1.83 7.20 11.08
N VAL A 445 2.77 7.70 10.28
CA VAL A 445 4.21 7.43 10.49
C VAL A 445 4.94 8.57 11.20
N PHE A 446 4.47 9.82 11.06
CA PHE A 446 5.14 10.97 11.69
C PHE A 446 5.29 10.84 13.22
N PRO A 447 4.30 10.34 13.99
CA PRO A 447 4.48 10.10 15.42
C PRO A 447 5.63 9.16 15.76
N ALA A 448 5.77 8.06 15.00
CA ALA A 448 6.86 7.11 15.18
C ALA A 448 8.22 7.73 14.86
N VAL A 449 8.30 8.47 13.76
CA VAL A 449 9.52 9.14 13.32
C VAL A 449 9.96 10.22 14.30
N ALA A 450 9.02 11.00 14.84
CA ALA A 450 9.33 11.97 15.90
C ALA A 450 9.96 11.29 17.12
N LEU A 451 9.42 10.13 17.56
CA LEU A 451 10.00 9.37 18.66
C LEU A 451 11.40 8.82 18.32
N VAL A 452 11.59 8.29 17.11
CA VAL A 452 12.92 7.83 16.65
C VAL A 452 13.92 8.98 16.69
N ILE A 453 13.60 10.13 16.11
CA ILE A 453 14.50 11.29 16.10
C ILE A 453 14.76 11.78 17.54
N ASP A 454 13.76 11.77 18.42
CA ASP A 454 13.92 12.20 19.82
C ASP A 454 14.89 11.30 20.59
N LEU A 455 14.76 9.98 20.44
CA LEU A 455 15.65 9.02 21.06
C LEU A 455 17.09 9.22 20.58
N ILE A 456 17.28 9.46 19.29
CA ILE A 456 18.61 9.73 18.73
C ILE A 456 19.17 11.05 19.27
N TYR A 457 18.35 12.12 19.27
CA TYR A 457 18.73 13.43 19.76
C TYR A 457 19.18 13.42 21.23
N ARG A 458 18.54 12.58 22.07
CA ARG A 458 18.89 12.39 23.48
C ARG A 458 20.03 11.40 23.72
N GLY A 459 20.61 10.80 22.67
CA GLY A 459 21.67 9.79 22.79
C GLY A 459 21.18 8.44 23.30
N GLN A 460 19.90 8.12 23.14
CA GLN A 460 19.26 6.87 23.60
C GLN A 460 19.20 5.79 22.49
N GLY A 461 20.34 5.54 21.85
CA GLY A 461 20.46 4.56 20.76
C GLY A 461 20.10 3.12 21.15
N ASP A 462 20.47 2.69 22.35
CA ASP A 462 20.10 1.35 22.86
C ASP A 462 18.58 1.22 23.08
N THR A 463 17.92 2.29 23.51
CA THR A 463 16.46 2.33 23.64
C THR A 463 15.80 2.26 22.27
N LEU A 464 16.30 3.00 21.29
CA LEU A 464 15.83 2.91 19.90
C LEU A 464 15.88 1.45 19.39
N LEU A 465 17.00 0.75 19.58
CA LEU A 465 17.20 -0.62 19.10
C LEU A 465 16.45 -1.70 19.92
N SER A 466 15.98 -1.35 21.11
CA SER A 466 15.15 -2.26 21.93
C SER A 466 13.64 -2.05 21.73
N VAL A 467 13.22 -0.88 21.26
CA VAL A 467 11.81 -0.54 21.02
C VAL A 467 11.42 -0.72 19.55
N PHE A 468 12.35 -0.44 18.62
CA PHE A 468 12.08 -0.48 17.19
C PHE A 468 12.83 -1.61 16.49
N ASN A 469 12.08 -2.49 15.83
CA ASN A 469 12.64 -3.33 14.80
C ASN A 469 12.71 -2.53 13.49
N LEU A 470 13.80 -1.76 13.31
CA LEU A 470 13.95 -0.89 12.16
C LEU A 470 13.86 -1.71 10.86
N PRO A 471 13.20 -1.15 9.81
CA PRO A 471 12.83 -1.89 8.60
C PRO A 471 14.03 -2.33 7.75
N PHE A 472 15.23 -1.84 8.09
CA PHE A 472 16.47 -2.07 7.37
C PHE A 472 17.20 -3.35 7.80
N GLU A 473 16.65 -4.11 8.76
CA GLU A 473 17.26 -5.34 9.26
C GLU A 473 16.56 -6.61 8.76
N PHE A 474 17.33 -7.48 8.11
CA PHE A 474 16.84 -8.70 7.48
C PHE A 474 16.36 -9.72 8.51
N LYS A 475 15.21 -10.36 8.24
CA LYS A 475 14.70 -11.45 9.08
C LYS A 475 15.69 -12.63 9.13
N PRO A 476 15.65 -13.45 10.20
CA PRO A 476 16.45 -14.66 10.29
C PRO A 476 16.29 -15.55 9.05
N PHE A 477 17.42 -16.05 8.54
CA PHE A 477 17.52 -16.84 7.30
C PHE A 477 16.46 -17.95 7.18
N CYS A 478 16.13 -18.64 8.27
CA CYS A 478 15.16 -19.74 8.29
C CYS A 478 13.70 -19.31 8.07
N SER A 479 13.40 -18.00 8.15
CA SER A 479 12.07 -17.42 7.93
C SER A 479 11.97 -16.55 6.67
N ALA A 480 13.10 -16.27 6.02
CA ALA A 480 13.26 -15.29 4.95
C ALA A 480 13.36 -15.91 3.54
N MET A 481 13.08 -17.21 3.42
CA MET A 481 13.26 -17.95 2.15
C MET A 481 12.29 -17.51 1.04
N TYR A 482 11.24 -16.75 1.38
CA TYR A 482 10.34 -16.11 0.43
C TYR A 482 10.57 -14.60 0.44
N PHE A 483 11.62 -14.15 -0.24
CA PHE A 483 11.74 -12.76 -0.66
C PHE A 483 11.00 -12.64 -1.99
N PRO A 484 9.83 -11.99 -2.06
CA PRO A 484 9.10 -11.91 -3.30
C PRO A 484 9.97 -11.17 -4.35
N PRO A 485 10.03 -11.65 -5.61
CA PRO A 485 10.87 -11.09 -6.67
C PRO A 485 10.44 -9.70 -7.14
N GLY A 486 9.57 -9.01 -6.39
CA GLY A 486 8.95 -7.74 -6.77
C GLY A 486 9.97 -6.64 -7.14
N ALA A 487 11.17 -6.65 -6.55
CA ALA A 487 12.22 -5.70 -6.88
C ALA A 487 12.85 -5.91 -8.29
N ASP A 488 13.04 -7.17 -8.70
CA ASP A 488 13.58 -7.49 -10.02
C ASP A 488 12.54 -7.20 -11.11
N ALA A 489 11.28 -7.58 -10.85
CA ALA A 489 10.15 -7.27 -11.71
C ALA A 489 9.92 -5.75 -11.83
N GLN A 490 10.02 -5.00 -10.73
CA GLN A 490 9.92 -3.53 -10.73
C GLN A 490 10.96 -2.93 -11.68
N ASN A 491 12.23 -3.29 -11.54
CA ASN A 491 13.29 -2.82 -12.43
C ASN A 491 13.00 -3.22 -13.87
N ALA A 492 12.67 -4.48 -14.13
CA ALA A 492 12.39 -4.95 -15.48
C ALA A 492 11.26 -4.17 -16.16
N ILE A 493 10.16 -3.88 -15.45
CA ILE A 493 9.02 -3.09 -15.95
C ILE A 493 9.46 -1.64 -16.20
N MET A 494 10.03 -0.99 -15.19
CA MET A 494 10.46 0.41 -15.29
C MET A 494 11.45 0.64 -16.43
N CYS A 495 12.40 -0.26 -16.64
CA CYS A 495 13.39 -0.13 -17.69
C CYS A 495 12.80 -0.48 -19.06
N SER A 496 11.85 -1.43 -19.13
CA SER A 496 11.17 -1.81 -20.38
C SER A 496 10.23 -0.72 -20.90
N ASP A 497 9.62 0.05 -19.99
CA ASP A 497 8.69 1.13 -20.36
C ASP A 497 9.40 2.42 -20.78
N LYS A 498 10.72 2.54 -20.58
CA LYS A 498 11.49 3.72 -21.00
C LYS A 498 11.57 3.79 -22.52
N ARG A 499 11.15 4.95 -23.06
CA ARG A 499 11.41 5.31 -24.47
C ARG A 499 12.87 5.66 -24.69
N TYR A 500 13.49 6.27 -23.69
CA TYR A 500 14.90 6.64 -23.70
C TYR A 500 15.63 5.84 -22.61
N PRO A 501 16.28 4.72 -22.97
CA PRO A 501 17.04 3.91 -22.01
C PRO A 501 18.15 4.72 -21.34
N LEU A 502 18.43 4.42 -20.08
CA LEU A 502 19.55 4.99 -19.33
C LEU A 502 20.79 4.12 -19.59
N ASN A 503 21.86 4.71 -20.13
CA ASN A 503 23.18 4.08 -20.24
C ASN A 503 24.25 5.17 -20.26
N GLU A 504 24.64 5.63 -19.07
CA GLU A 504 25.44 6.83 -18.86
C GLU A 504 26.75 6.53 -18.13
N THR A 505 27.74 7.40 -18.28
CA THR A 505 28.95 7.32 -17.44
C THR A 505 28.67 7.88 -16.04
N VAL A 506 29.44 7.46 -15.03
CA VAL A 506 29.31 7.98 -13.66
C VAL A 506 29.32 9.52 -13.59
N PRO A 507 30.19 10.27 -14.32
CA PRO A 507 30.11 11.73 -14.35
C PRO A 507 28.80 12.29 -14.92
N ASN A 508 28.21 11.64 -15.91
CA ASN A 508 26.91 12.06 -16.46
C ASN A 508 25.77 11.72 -15.50
N LEU A 509 25.84 10.59 -14.79
CA LEU A 509 24.91 10.26 -13.72
C LEU A 509 24.99 11.29 -12.59
N GLN A 510 26.20 11.73 -12.23
CA GLN A 510 26.41 12.80 -11.25
C GLN A 510 25.73 14.09 -11.70
N ALA A 511 25.96 14.54 -12.93
CA ALA A 511 25.32 15.76 -13.45
C ALA A 511 23.78 15.67 -13.47
N ARG A 512 23.23 14.47 -13.75
CA ARG A 512 21.78 14.22 -13.68
C ARG A 512 21.27 14.27 -12.24
N PHE A 513 22.02 13.69 -11.31
CA PHE A 513 21.72 13.75 -9.88
C PHE A 513 21.77 15.19 -9.35
N ASP A 514 22.81 15.95 -9.69
CA ASP A 514 22.97 17.34 -9.25
C ASP A 514 21.75 18.17 -9.65
N LYS A 515 21.30 18.05 -10.91
CA LYS A 515 20.09 18.71 -11.39
C LYS A 515 18.83 18.27 -10.63
N MET A 516 18.74 17.00 -10.27
CA MET A 516 17.61 16.48 -9.50
C MET A 516 17.63 16.95 -8.05
N SER A 517 18.82 17.14 -7.47
CA SER A 517 19.02 17.67 -6.12
C SER A 517 18.56 19.12 -5.95
N GLU A 518 18.49 19.88 -7.05
CA GLU A 518 17.88 21.22 -7.07
C GLU A 518 16.36 21.17 -6.82
N THR A 519 15.71 20.02 -7.05
CA THR A 519 14.25 19.86 -6.87
C THR A 519 13.88 19.42 -5.46
N SER A 520 14.67 18.52 -4.86
CA SER A 520 14.38 17.98 -3.53
C SER A 520 15.62 17.41 -2.87
N GLN A 521 15.70 17.55 -1.54
CA GLN A 521 16.74 16.94 -0.72
C GLN A 521 16.72 15.39 -0.73
N PHE A 522 15.63 14.77 -1.21
CA PHE A 522 15.47 13.31 -1.33
C PHE A 522 15.90 12.77 -2.70
N ALA A 523 16.54 13.61 -3.53
CA ALA A 523 17.05 13.19 -4.83
C ALA A 523 17.97 11.97 -4.74
N ASP A 524 18.74 11.83 -3.65
CA ASP A 524 19.74 10.78 -3.45
C ASP A 524 19.14 9.42 -3.10
N ILE A 525 17.87 9.39 -2.68
CA ILE A 525 17.09 8.16 -2.53
C ILE A 525 16.43 7.82 -3.86
N TRP A 526 15.70 8.77 -4.44
CA TRP A 526 14.91 8.52 -5.64
C TRP A 526 15.77 8.21 -6.87
N SER A 527 16.98 8.78 -6.96
CA SER A 527 17.91 8.49 -8.07
C SER A 527 18.40 7.04 -8.06
N VAL A 528 18.55 6.40 -6.89
CA VAL A 528 19.00 4.99 -6.79
C VAL A 528 18.07 4.07 -7.55
N LEU A 529 16.77 4.31 -7.43
CA LEU A 529 15.74 3.56 -8.15
C LEU A 529 15.90 3.69 -9.67
N MET A 530 16.23 4.88 -10.19
CA MET A 530 16.39 5.09 -11.65
C MET A 530 17.73 4.60 -12.17
N ILE A 531 18.80 4.72 -11.37
CA ILE A 531 20.13 4.17 -11.69
C ILE A 531 20.06 2.64 -11.82
N GLY A 532 19.08 1.98 -11.18
CA GLY A 532 18.76 0.57 -11.40
C GLY A 532 18.55 0.19 -12.88
N CYS A 533 18.17 1.13 -13.73
CA CYS A 533 18.05 0.94 -15.18
C CYS A 533 19.31 1.24 -15.98
N ASP A 534 20.39 1.73 -15.37
CA ASP A 534 21.58 2.13 -16.10
C ASP A 534 22.28 0.92 -16.73
N GLY A 535 22.44 0.95 -18.04
CA GLY A 535 22.98 -0.18 -18.81
C GLY A 535 22.03 -1.37 -18.93
N TRP A 536 20.74 -1.22 -18.63
CA TRP A 536 19.74 -2.27 -18.86
C TRP A 536 19.64 -2.60 -20.35
N GLY A 537 19.97 -3.84 -20.72
CA GLY A 537 20.07 -4.22 -22.12
C GLY A 537 19.07 -5.29 -22.59
N ILE A 538 18.01 -5.55 -21.82
CA ILE A 538 16.86 -6.33 -22.30
C ILE A 538 15.91 -5.38 -23.02
N LYS A 539 15.50 -5.72 -24.23
CA LYS A 539 14.57 -4.93 -25.04
C LYS A 539 13.17 -5.49 -24.92
N SER A 540 12.20 -4.64 -24.62
CA SER A 540 10.79 -5.03 -24.69
C SER A 540 10.38 -5.30 -26.13
N THR A 541 9.51 -6.30 -26.31
CA THR A 541 8.87 -6.63 -27.59
C THR A 541 7.86 -5.54 -27.97
N ASP A 542 7.07 -5.10 -26.99
CA ASP A 542 6.10 -4.03 -27.19
C ASP A 542 6.79 -2.67 -27.13
N PRO A 543 6.48 -1.76 -28.07
CA PRO A 543 7.02 -0.42 -28.01
C PRO A 543 6.54 0.30 -26.74
N PRO A 544 7.31 1.27 -26.23
CA PRO A 544 6.87 2.10 -25.11
C PRO A 544 5.53 2.76 -25.46
N MET A 545 4.75 3.07 -24.43
CA MET A 545 3.46 3.75 -24.56
C MET A 545 3.55 4.95 -25.51
N ARG A 546 2.53 5.14 -26.36
CA ARG A 546 2.51 6.16 -27.43
C ARG A 546 1.51 7.30 -27.20
N TRP A 547 0.95 7.36 -26.00
CA TRP A 547 -0.07 8.34 -25.57
C TRP A 547 0.53 9.45 -24.68
N ASP A 548 1.85 9.38 -24.45
CA ASP A 548 2.68 10.48 -23.95
C ASP A 548 2.73 11.66 -24.95
N ARG A 549 3.15 12.83 -24.49
CA ARG A 549 3.39 14.03 -25.32
C ARG A 549 4.71 13.86 -26.09
N HIS A 550 4.73 12.96 -27.06
CA HIS A 550 5.85 12.80 -27.98
C HIS A 550 5.73 13.78 -29.17
N PRO A 551 6.81 14.48 -29.60
CA PRO A 551 6.75 15.45 -30.70
C PRO A 551 6.20 14.88 -32.01
N ALA A 552 6.42 13.58 -32.27
CA ALA A 552 5.93 12.90 -33.47
C ALA A 552 4.41 12.60 -33.45
N HIS A 553 3.78 12.59 -32.27
CA HIS A 553 2.37 12.23 -32.09
C HIS A 553 1.75 13.14 -31.03
N LYS A 554 1.42 14.39 -31.41
CA LYS A 554 0.59 15.26 -30.57
C LYS A 554 -0.82 14.70 -30.53
N GLN A 555 -1.12 13.89 -29.54
CA GLN A 555 -2.44 13.31 -29.41
C GLN A 555 -3.44 14.38 -28.93
N LYS A 556 -4.60 14.41 -29.59
CA LYS A 556 -5.79 15.07 -29.03
C LYS A 556 -6.16 14.37 -27.72
N PRO A 557 -6.90 15.02 -26.81
CA PRO A 557 -7.45 14.34 -25.65
C PRO A 557 -8.20 13.06 -26.06
N ILE A 558 -7.96 11.98 -25.35
CA ILE A 558 -8.50 10.64 -25.59
C ILE A 558 -9.96 10.66 -25.19
N ASN A 559 -10.84 10.30 -26.11
CA ASN A 559 -12.27 10.17 -25.85
C ASN A 559 -12.58 8.73 -25.45
N THR A 560 -12.95 8.51 -24.20
CA THR A 560 -13.31 7.20 -23.64
C THR A 560 -14.82 7.03 -23.58
N SER A 561 -15.33 5.79 -23.54
CA SER A 561 -16.77 5.51 -23.46
C SER A 561 -17.41 5.92 -22.14
N PHE A 562 -16.60 6.20 -21.11
CA PHE A 562 -17.01 6.86 -19.88
C PHE A 562 -15.88 7.76 -19.34
N PRO A 563 -16.18 8.94 -18.76
CA PRO A 563 -15.13 9.82 -18.26
C PRO A 563 -14.39 9.26 -17.03
N LEU A 564 -13.07 9.45 -17.00
CA LEU A 564 -12.21 9.03 -15.88
C LEU A 564 -12.35 9.98 -14.69
N MET A 565 -12.08 9.47 -13.49
CA MET A 565 -11.89 10.30 -12.29
C MET A 565 -10.43 10.22 -11.83
N LEU A 566 -9.78 11.36 -11.67
CA LEU A 566 -8.43 11.46 -11.14
C LEU A 566 -8.48 12.00 -9.71
N ILE A 567 -7.63 11.45 -8.84
CA ILE A 567 -7.45 11.92 -7.46
C ILE A 567 -5.98 12.24 -7.27
N SER A 568 -5.69 13.41 -6.71
CA SER A 568 -4.33 13.82 -6.37
C SER A 568 -4.33 14.58 -5.05
N ASN A 569 -3.32 14.33 -4.23
CA ASN A 569 -3.14 15.07 -2.99
C ASN A 569 -2.49 16.43 -3.28
N THR A 570 -2.77 17.43 -2.45
CA THR A 570 -2.13 18.76 -2.54
C THR A 570 -0.60 18.66 -2.50
N ALA A 571 -0.07 17.76 -1.68
CA ALA A 571 1.36 17.45 -1.63
C ALA A 571 1.57 15.94 -1.56
N ASP A 572 1.93 15.35 -2.69
CA ASP A 572 2.29 13.94 -2.79
C ASP A 572 3.79 13.83 -3.07
N PRO A 573 4.57 13.08 -2.25
CA PRO A 573 6.02 13.10 -2.34
C PRO A 573 6.59 12.50 -3.64
N VAL A 574 5.79 11.75 -4.41
CA VAL A 574 6.27 11.03 -5.61
C VAL A 574 5.34 11.16 -6.82
N THR A 575 4.06 11.47 -6.60
CA THR A 575 3.06 11.77 -7.66
C THR A 575 2.37 13.12 -7.41
N PRO A 576 3.13 14.23 -7.46
CA PRO A 576 2.69 15.57 -7.07
C PRO A 576 1.48 16.07 -7.89
N LEU A 577 0.70 17.01 -7.32
CA LEU A 577 -0.56 17.48 -7.90
C LEU A 577 -0.45 17.96 -9.35
N PHE A 578 0.70 18.53 -9.72
CA PHE A 578 0.95 18.99 -11.09
C PHE A 578 0.78 17.84 -12.11
N ALA A 579 1.16 16.62 -11.74
CA ALA A 579 1.02 15.44 -12.59
C ALA A 579 -0.46 15.10 -12.78
N GLY A 580 -1.26 15.11 -11.71
CA GLY A 580 -2.71 14.91 -11.77
C GLY A 580 -3.41 15.89 -12.71
N VAL A 581 -3.12 17.20 -12.56
CA VAL A 581 -3.68 18.26 -13.42
C VAL A 581 -3.29 18.05 -14.89
N LYS A 582 -2.02 17.77 -15.15
CA LYS A 582 -1.51 17.56 -16.51
C LYS A 582 -2.09 16.30 -17.17
N MET A 583 -2.27 15.22 -16.41
CA MET A 583 -2.79 13.95 -16.90
C MET A 583 -4.30 13.98 -17.11
N ALA A 584 -5.04 14.73 -16.28
CA ALA A 584 -6.49 14.92 -16.49
C ALA A 584 -6.80 15.60 -17.84
N GLN A 585 -5.92 16.49 -18.33
CA GLN A 585 -6.07 17.11 -19.66
C GLN A 585 -5.96 16.12 -20.83
N LYS A 586 -5.44 14.91 -20.61
CA LYS A 586 -5.28 13.91 -21.66
C LYS A 586 -6.58 13.16 -21.95
N PHE A 587 -7.62 13.29 -21.13
CA PHE A 587 -8.87 12.54 -21.27
C PHE A 587 -10.07 13.48 -21.35
N VAL A 588 -10.92 13.27 -22.35
CA VAL A 588 -12.13 14.09 -22.55
C VAL A 588 -13.09 13.91 -21.39
N GLY A 589 -13.53 15.01 -20.78
CA GLY A 589 -14.53 14.99 -19.71
C GLY A 589 -14.05 14.46 -18.37
N ALA A 590 -12.75 14.19 -18.21
CA ALA A 590 -12.22 13.66 -16.95
C ALA A 590 -12.40 14.66 -15.80
N GLY A 591 -12.84 14.14 -14.65
CA GLY A 591 -12.93 14.89 -13.40
C GLY A 591 -11.62 14.80 -12.61
N LEU A 592 -11.30 15.84 -11.84
CA LEU A 592 -10.17 15.85 -10.91
C LEU A 592 -10.65 16.23 -9.52
N ILE A 593 -10.26 15.43 -8.53
CA ILE A 593 -10.39 15.74 -7.11
C ILE A 593 -9.00 16.02 -6.57
N GLU A 594 -8.81 17.21 -5.99
CA GLU A 594 -7.68 17.48 -5.11
C GLU A 594 -8.07 17.17 -3.66
N GLN A 595 -7.45 16.16 -3.07
CA GLN A 595 -7.54 15.95 -1.63
C GLN A 595 -6.54 16.87 -0.93
N LYS A 596 -7.04 17.74 -0.04
CA LYS A 596 -6.24 18.68 0.75
C LYS A 596 -5.49 17.97 1.87
N SER A 597 -4.47 17.20 1.49
CA SER A 597 -3.63 16.42 2.39
C SER A 597 -2.21 16.25 1.85
N GLU A 598 -1.32 15.87 2.76
CA GLU A 598 0.00 15.36 2.43
C GLU A 598 0.00 13.82 2.34
N GLY A 599 0.94 13.29 1.58
CA GLY A 599 1.21 11.86 1.48
C GLY A 599 0.89 11.27 0.12
N HIS A 600 1.21 9.99 -0.05
CA HIS A 600 1.12 9.33 -1.34
C HIS A 600 -0.24 8.68 -1.57
N CYS A 601 -0.92 9.07 -2.66
CA CYS A 601 -2.31 8.71 -2.98
C CYS A 601 -3.33 9.17 -1.92
N SER A 602 -4.61 9.15 -2.26
CA SER A 602 -5.69 9.57 -1.34
C SER A 602 -5.80 8.69 -0.09
N LEU A 603 -5.26 7.47 -0.13
CA LEU A 603 -5.21 6.55 1.00
C LEU A 603 -4.22 6.98 2.10
N SER A 604 -3.35 7.96 1.87
CA SER A 604 -2.40 8.44 2.89
C SER A 604 -3.08 9.11 4.09
N THR A 605 -4.27 9.68 3.86
CA THR A 605 -5.04 10.47 4.83
C THR A 605 -6.53 10.24 4.62
N VAL A 606 -7.33 10.32 5.67
CA VAL A 606 -8.77 10.09 5.58
C VAL A 606 -9.51 11.36 5.18
N SER A 607 -10.44 11.24 4.22
CA SER A 607 -11.33 12.31 3.76
C SER A 607 -12.70 11.74 3.44
N LEU A 608 -13.71 12.05 4.26
CA LEU A 608 -15.11 11.66 4.04
C LEU A 608 -15.65 12.21 2.72
N CYS A 609 -15.20 13.42 2.34
CA CYS A 609 -15.52 14.01 1.04
C CYS A 609 -15.01 13.13 -0.10
N THR A 610 -13.74 12.69 -0.04
CA THR A 610 -13.14 11.81 -1.07
C THR A 610 -13.83 10.46 -1.09
N ILE A 611 -14.04 9.84 0.08
CA ILE A 611 -14.74 8.56 0.23
C ILE A 611 -16.11 8.59 -0.45
N ASN A 612 -16.91 9.63 -0.17
CA ASN A 612 -18.24 9.75 -0.73
C ASN A 612 -18.22 9.95 -2.25
N LYS A 613 -17.27 10.72 -2.78
CA LYS A 613 -17.12 10.91 -4.24
C LYS A 613 -16.66 9.62 -4.94
N VAL A 614 -15.75 8.85 -4.33
CA VAL A 614 -15.33 7.53 -4.83
C VAL A 614 -16.53 6.57 -4.88
N ALA A 615 -17.31 6.49 -3.81
CA ALA A 615 -18.51 5.66 -3.78
C ALA A 615 -19.54 6.10 -4.83
N ASP A 616 -19.80 7.41 -4.95
CA ASP A 616 -20.74 7.95 -5.94
C ASP A 616 -20.28 7.72 -7.39
N TYR A 617 -18.98 7.77 -7.66
CA TYR A 617 -18.45 7.48 -8.99
C TYR A 617 -18.66 6.02 -9.38
N PHE A 618 -18.30 5.08 -8.52
CA PHE A 618 -18.45 3.64 -8.81
C PHE A 618 -19.89 3.16 -8.82
N LEU A 619 -20.71 3.60 -7.86
CA LEU A 619 -22.07 3.11 -7.70
C LEU A 619 -23.06 3.83 -8.61
N ASN A 620 -22.88 5.15 -8.79
CA ASN A 620 -23.87 6.01 -9.44
C ASN A 620 -23.35 6.68 -10.73
N GLY A 621 -22.11 6.43 -11.15
CA GLY A 621 -21.53 7.06 -12.35
C GLY A 621 -21.36 8.58 -12.24
N LYS A 622 -21.35 9.14 -11.03
CA LYS A 622 -21.18 10.60 -10.87
C LYS A 622 -19.72 10.99 -11.02
N VAL A 623 -19.41 11.68 -12.12
CA VAL A 623 -18.07 12.24 -12.37
C VAL A 623 -17.95 13.62 -11.70
N PRO A 624 -16.84 13.93 -11.02
CA PRO A 624 -16.55 15.29 -10.59
C PRO A 624 -16.57 16.28 -11.76
N PRO A 625 -16.83 17.57 -11.52
CA PRO A 625 -16.80 18.59 -12.57
C PRO A 625 -15.47 18.59 -13.34
N VAL A 626 -15.56 18.81 -14.65
CA VAL A 626 -14.37 18.97 -15.51
C VAL A 626 -13.59 20.20 -15.01
N PRO A 627 -12.28 20.06 -14.75
CA PRO A 627 -11.46 21.18 -14.28
C PRO A 627 -11.41 22.33 -15.28
N LYS A 628 -11.36 23.55 -14.76
CA LYS A 628 -10.92 24.72 -15.53
C LYS A 628 -9.41 24.83 -15.38
N TRP A 629 -8.71 24.81 -16.51
CA TRP A 629 -7.26 24.85 -16.52
C TRP A 629 -6.75 26.29 -16.38
N GLY A 630 -5.57 26.43 -15.77
CA GLY A 630 -4.82 27.68 -15.80
C GLY A 630 -4.41 28.09 -17.21
N PRO A 631 -3.91 29.34 -17.42
CA PRO A 631 -3.53 29.86 -18.74
C PRO A 631 -2.57 28.97 -19.53
N ASP A 632 -1.63 28.32 -18.85
CA ASP A 632 -0.64 27.41 -19.46
C ASP A 632 -1.01 25.91 -19.31
N GLY A 633 -2.23 25.62 -18.88
CA GLY A 633 -2.61 24.28 -18.44
C GLY A 633 -1.94 23.86 -17.12
N GLY A 634 -1.36 24.80 -16.39
CA GLY A 634 -0.70 24.58 -15.10
C GLY A 634 -1.67 24.66 -13.91
N LEU A 635 -1.09 24.63 -12.71
CA LEU A 635 -1.81 24.78 -11.44
C LEU A 635 -2.35 26.21 -11.25
N GLU A 636 -1.59 27.21 -11.68
CA GLU A 636 -1.91 28.62 -11.43
C GLU A 636 -3.17 29.06 -12.19
N GLY A 637 -4.15 29.59 -11.47
CA GLY A 637 -5.44 30.01 -12.04
C GLY A 637 -6.36 28.85 -12.45
N GLY A 638 -6.00 27.60 -12.12
CA GLY A 638 -6.87 26.44 -12.32
C GLY A 638 -7.92 26.31 -11.23
N GLU A 639 -9.07 25.74 -11.58
CA GLU A 639 -10.18 25.43 -10.67
C GLU A 639 -10.61 23.98 -10.86
N TRP A 640 -10.66 23.20 -9.79
CA TRP A 640 -11.14 21.82 -9.76
C TRP A 640 -11.80 21.51 -8.43
N ASP A 641 -12.39 20.33 -8.31
CA ASP A 641 -13.09 19.89 -7.11
C ASP A 641 -12.09 19.60 -5.99
N THR A 642 -12.40 20.01 -4.76
CA THR A 642 -11.48 19.88 -3.62
C THR A 642 -12.17 19.17 -2.45
N CYS A 643 -11.43 18.29 -1.78
CA CYS A 643 -11.89 17.61 -0.57
C CYS A 643 -10.96 17.86 0.60
N GLU A 644 -11.50 18.40 1.68
CA GLU A 644 -10.77 18.57 2.94
C GLU A 644 -10.58 17.22 3.64
N ARG A 645 -9.39 17.01 4.18
CA ARG A 645 -9.11 15.87 5.06
C ARG A 645 -9.84 16.01 6.40
N ASN A 646 -10.00 14.89 7.10
CA ASN A 646 -10.60 14.87 8.43
C ASN A 646 -9.59 14.96 9.58
N GLN A 647 -8.32 14.65 9.33
CA GLN A 647 -7.31 14.49 10.39
C GLN A 647 -5.96 15.07 10.00
N HIS A 648 -5.17 15.42 11.01
CA HIS A 648 -3.78 15.83 10.89
C HIS A 648 -2.86 14.89 11.69
N PRO A 649 -1.57 14.76 11.29
CA PRO A 649 -0.59 14.06 12.11
C PRO A 649 -0.53 14.67 13.52
N PHE A 650 -0.26 13.85 14.53
CA PHE A 650 -0.21 14.27 15.95
C PHE A 650 -1.51 14.85 16.53
N GLN A 651 -2.63 14.80 15.81
CA GLN A 651 -3.93 15.24 16.30
C GLN A 651 -5.00 14.19 15.92
N PRO A 652 -5.11 13.10 16.69
CA PRO A 652 -6.20 12.14 16.48
C PRO A 652 -7.56 12.81 16.76
N ASP A 653 -8.60 12.38 16.05
CA ASP A 653 -9.95 12.96 16.04
C ASP A 653 -10.35 13.65 17.36
N SER A 654 -10.71 14.93 17.31
CA SER A 654 -11.42 15.52 18.45
C SER A 654 -12.76 14.79 18.63
N LYS A 655 -13.10 14.43 19.87
CA LYS A 655 -14.41 13.78 20.17
C LYS A 655 -15.60 14.59 19.66
N GLU A 656 -15.45 15.91 19.55
CA GLU A 656 -16.42 16.83 18.95
C GLU A 656 -16.64 16.56 17.45
N SER A 657 -15.57 16.32 16.68
CA SER A 657 -15.61 16.03 15.22
C SER A 657 -16.44 14.78 14.92
N LEU A 658 -16.18 13.67 15.62
CA LEU A 658 -16.89 12.40 15.39
C LEU A 658 -18.35 12.41 15.89
N SER A 659 -18.67 13.21 16.91
CA SER A 659 -20.01 13.26 17.50
C SER A 659 -21.10 13.80 16.57
N THR A 660 -20.72 14.48 15.49
CA THR A 660 -21.63 15.09 14.51
C THR A 660 -21.90 14.19 13.29
N LEU A 661 -21.16 13.09 13.15
CA LEU A 661 -21.21 12.21 11.99
C LEU A 661 -22.29 11.13 12.12
N SER A 662 -22.85 10.72 10.98
CA SER A 662 -23.78 9.60 10.98
C SER A 662 -23.07 8.28 11.27
N THR A 663 -23.81 7.26 11.74
CA THR A 663 -23.25 5.91 11.94
C THR A 663 -22.65 5.33 10.66
N ARG A 664 -23.20 5.70 9.49
CA ARG A 664 -22.65 5.31 8.19
C ARG A 664 -21.29 5.95 7.98
N ASP A 665 -21.17 7.26 8.20
CA ASP A 665 -19.92 8.00 7.97
C ASP A 665 -18.82 7.53 8.90
N ILE A 666 -19.14 7.23 10.16
CA ILE A 666 -18.18 6.66 11.12
C ILE A 666 -17.63 5.32 10.60
N LYS A 667 -18.50 4.43 10.11
CA LYS A 667 -18.09 3.14 9.53
C LYS A 667 -17.22 3.31 8.28
N LEU A 668 -17.60 4.23 7.39
CA LEU A 668 -16.82 4.52 6.18
C LEU A 668 -15.42 5.07 6.52
N LEU A 669 -15.34 5.99 7.49
CA LEU A 669 -14.08 6.53 7.98
C LEU A 669 -13.19 5.43 8.58
N ASP A 670 -13.77 4.54 9.40
CA ASP A 670 -13.04 3.46 10.06
C ASP A 670 -12.52 2.41 9.05
N ALA A 671 -13.35 2.06 8.07
CA ALA A 671 -12.96 1.21 6.95
C ALA A 671 -11.79 1.83 6.16
N TRP A 672 -11.85 3.13 5.85
CA TRP A 672 -10.77 3.82 5.14
C TRP A 672 -9.49 3.91 5.97
N LYS A 673 -9.58 4.17 7.28
CA LYS A 673 -8.41 4.12 8.20
C LYS A 673 -7.76 2.76 8.17
N THR A 674 -8.57 1.71 8.16
CA THR A 674 -8.07 0.33 8.05
C THR A 674 -7.39 0.12 6.70
N VAL A 675 -7.97 0.56 5.58
CA VAL A 675 -7.31 0.51 4.26
C VAL A 675 -5.97 1.25 4.29
N ALA A 676 -5.94 2.48 4.79
CA ALA A 676 -4.72 3.29 4.89
C ALA A 676 -3.61 2.59 5.70
N ALA A 677 -3.95 2.02 6.86
CA ALA A 677 -3.02 1.26 7.69
C ALA A 677 -2.52 -0.01 6.98
N MET A 678 -3.39 -0.69 6.24
CA MET A 678 -3.05 -1.91 5.51
C MET A 678 -2.13 -1.60 4.33
N VAL A 679 -2.43 -0.58 3.52
CA VAL A 679 -1.56 -0.13 2.41
C VAL A 679 -0.15 0.21 2.94
N HIS A 680 -0.07 0.87 4.09
CA HIS A 680 1.20 1.12 4.75
C HIS A 680 1.94 -0.18 5.12
N SER A 681 1.24 -1.17 5.67
CA SER A 681 1.81 -2.48 6.03
C SER A 681 2.16 -3.39 4.84
N MET A 682 1.65 -3.07 3.64
CA MET A 682 1.75 -3.86 2.40
C MET A 682 2.83 -3.41 1.42
N GLY A 683 3.32 -2.18 1.55
CA GLY A 683 4.30 -1.67 0.60
C GLY A 683 5.58 -2.51 0.59
N PHE A 684 6.52 -2.13 -0.28
CA PHE A 684 7.95 -2.49 -0.22
C PHE A 684 8.62 -2.17 1.16
N PHE A 685 7.82 -1.78 2.15
CA PHE A 685 8.08 -0.96 3.30
C PHE A 685 7.56 -1.67 4.53
N ARG A 686 8.22 -2.78 4.90
CA ARG A 686 8.01 -3.42 6.20
C ARG A 686 8.67 -2.58 7.30
N LEU A 687 8.07 -1.45 7.67
CA LEU A 687 8.05 -1.09 9.09
C LEU A 687 7.15 -2.13 9.75
N GLN A 688 7.71 -3.23 10.23
CA GLN A 688 6.97 -4.09 11.14
C GLN A 688 6.77 -3.30 12.43
N LEU A 689 5.68 -2.55 12.51
CA LEU A 689 5.17 -2.05 13.77
C LEU A 689 4.69 -3.29 14.54
N PRO A 690 5.37 -3.72 15.64
CA PRO A 690 4.88 -4.84 16.44
C PRO A 690 3.45 -4.56 16.94
N ALA A 691 2.68 -5.62 17.25
CA ALA A 691 1.35 -5.51 17.88
C ALA A 691 1.36 -4.69 19.19
N GLU A 692 2.54 -4.44 19.76
CA GLU A 692 2.81 -3.52 20.86
C GLU A 692 2.60 -2.03 20.50
N TRP A 693 2.46 -1.66 19.22
CA TRP A 693 2.18 -0.27 18.78
C TRP A 693 0.76 0.19 19.10
N GLU A 694 -0.24 -0.68 19.00
CA GLU A 694 -1.60 -0.35 19.47
C GLU A 694 -1.61 -0.15 20.99
N LYS A 695 -0.80 -0.92 21.73
CA LYS A 695 -0.62 -0.70 23.17
C LYS A 695 0.13 0.61 23.46
N LEU A 696 1.17 0.95 22.70
CA LEU A 696 1.91 2.21 22.86
C LEU A 696 1.05 3.43 22.51
N LEU A 697 0.23 3.37 21.46
CA LEU A 697 -0.76 4.40 21.13
C LEU A 697 -1.90 4.48 22.16
N GLN A 698 -2.26 3.37 22.82
CA GLN A 698 -3.17 3.38 23.98
C GLN A 698 -2.52 3.87 25.27
N ILE A 699 -1.19 3.83 25.38
CA ILE A 699 -0.41 4.36 26.51
C ILE A 699 -0.08 5.84 26.31
N LEU A 700 0.04 6.29 25.06
CA LEU A 700 0.33 7.68 24.67
C LEU A 700 -0.94 8.54 24.49
N ASN A 701 -2.11 7.93 24.25
CA ASN A 701 -3.43 8.56 24.41
C ASN A 701 -3.92 8.43 25.85
#